data_AF-A0A9W7YIX5-F1
#
_entry.id   AF-A0A9W7YIX5-F1
#
_cell.length_a   1.000
_cell.length_b   1.000
_cell.length_c   1.000
_cell.angle_alpha   90.00
_cell.angle_beta   90.00
_cell.angle_gamma   90.00
#
_symmetry.space_group_name_H-M   'P 1'
#
loop_
_entity.id
_entity.type
_entity.pdbx_description
1 polymer ?
#
loop_
_entity_poly.entity_id
_entity_poly.type
_entity_poly.pdbx_seq_one_letter_code
_entity_poly.pdbx_strand_id
1 'polypeptide(L)'
;MTDANDDEQRNVEYILLAEFDIDRGAILKHQYPRPTGADDSHLAELMLPDGAHARESDWTMFFLNQKAPDDEGRVASNGPPLLYVLNLVRTKHDKEVRRGAIVKAMAVCTRHRFIHIYQAILMLALENYYRVPTVDTLAELYKSVNQMDLSCMPQLSRHETTILRFSDDQNMFEERFVQLEAERRHGNTLTRDAGRLDAPHDPALAELGMSASEDSARRGDSSRRGTRNKDRRFFDTEIVYSGVKLPIRVPMTVYPEEISDFSLIQLLTTFAGGLAAPSGKATHPHLESSGQYTHPIVLLMNGLLTQKRVIFLGHGKPAGEVANYVLAAVALGSGGGGVLRGFANRTFPYTNLTNLDTLLSFSGYIAGVTNPAFEEHPEWWDLLCNINTGKISVSSALAVPPAAHAKSQADALRRSLDSVSLSRNRSFSSRDGKPDKWNNLDTEFVQDLMVAIERHYGEVAIRAKVENYVRRFMSLVPLYEIERTGTTKLGDSAHIAATADKSDGYSISPGDKESRDHEIAFYQSRIEGFIGTQAYHNAVADYQSMQSSCFIRGIDIAHMVYCLRNSTNLDVNEVEAIYKRLDEQVVTDEQVTELLASLPQSQGGLQPLAYGFYHPSPAIRLYTVRLFEKIEGNLAGTRYVRSTNFFHQCAFSNLRYAFSC
;
A
#
# COMPACT_ATOMS: atom_id res chain seq x y z
N MET A 1 -6.59 28.94 25.12
CA MET A 1 -7.42 28.14 24.20
C MET A 1 -6.92 28.31 22.75
N THR A 2 -5.60 28.29 22.53
CA THR A 2 -4.99 28.58 21.22
C THR A 2 -3.97 27.53 20.75
N ASP A 3 -3.66 26.51 21.54
CA ASP A 3 -2.58 25.55 21.21
C ASP A 3 -3.07 24.27 20.53
N ALA A 4 -4.38 24.10 20.31
CA ALA A 4 -4.94 22.85 19.76
C ALA A 4 -4.93 22.78 18.22
N ASN A 5 -4.77 23.91 17.51
CA ASN A 5 -4.74 23.93 16.03
C ASN A 5 -3.31 23.84 15.44
N ASP A 6 -2.26 24.00 16.26
CA ASP A 6 -0.87 24.00 15.80
C ASP A 6 -0.27 22.58 15.65
N ASP A 7 -0.97 21.56 16.16
CA ASP A 7 -0.55 20.15 16.10
C ASP A 7 -0.93 19.46 14.77
N GLU A 8 -1.74 20.09 13.91
CA GLU A 8 -2.17 19.50 12.63
C GLU A 8 -1.23 19.80 11.45
N GLN A 9 -0.28 20.74 11.59
CA GLN A 9 0.51 21.26 10.45
C GLN A 9 2.01 20.91 10.47
N ARG A 10 2.46 19.97 11.32
CA ARG A 10 3.90 19.64 11.44
C ARG A 10 4.27 18.46 10.56
N ASN A 11 5.33 18.62 9.77
CA ASN A 11 5.89 17.55 8.96
C ASN A 11 6.63 16.51 9.82
N VAL A 12 7.31 16.97 10.88
CA VAL A 12 8.11 16.14 11.79
C VAL A 12 7.79 16.51 13.22
N GLU A 13 7.53 15.49 14.04
CA GLU A 13 7.23 15.68 15.46
C GLU A 13 8.49 15.74 16.33
N TYR A 14 9.48 14.88 16.04
CA TYR A 14 10.69 14.77 16.85
C TYR A 14 11.94 14.56 15.99
N ILE A 15 13.06 15.08 16.48
CA ILE A 15 14.41 14.70 16.07
C ILE A 15 15.08 14.01 17.25
N LEU A 16 15.65 12.83 17.01
CA LEU A 16 16.36 12.06 18.02
C LEU A 16 17.85 12.01 17.67
N LEU A 17 18.68 11.99 18.69
CA LEU A 17 20.12 11.79 18.56
C LEU A 17 20.61 10.76 19.57
N ALA A 18 21.23 9.70 19.08
CA ALA A 18 21.90 8.68 19.88
C ALA A 18 23.40 8.65 19.59
N GLU A 19 24.19 8.29 20.59
CA GLU A 19 25.63 8.13 20.48
C GLU A 19 26.06 6.84 21.18
N PHE A 20 27.14 6.23 20.71
CA PHE A 20 27.73 5.08 21.40
C PHE A 20 28.73 5.56 22.45
N ASP A 21 28.42 5.31 23.72
CA ASP A 21 29.31 5.54 24.85
C ASP A 21 30.14 4.28 25.15
N ILE A 22 31.41 4.47 25.47
CA ILE A 22 32.37 3.36 25.65
C ILE A 22 32.06 2.53 26.91
N ASP A 23 31.54 3.19 27.95
CA ASP A 23 31.31 2.61 29.27
C ASP A 23 29.84 2.20 29.45
N ARG A 24 28.92 2.95 28.85
CA ARG A 24 27.46 2.76 28.99
C ARG A 24 26.79 2.07 27.80
N GLY A 25 27.48 1.95 26.66
CA GLY A 25 26.89 1.41 25.43
C GLY A 25 26.04 2.44 24.69
N ALA A 26 24.96 2.00 24.06
CA ALA A 26 24.04 2.89 23.33
C ALA A 26 23.34 3.85 24.28
N ILE A 27 23.45 5.16 24.03
CA ILE A 27 22.75 6.19 24.81
C ILE A 27 21.97 7.15 23.91
N LEU A 28 20.76 7.49 24.33
CA LEU A 28 19.99 8.57 23.72
C LEU A 28 20.47 9.89 24.34
N LYS A 29 21.07 10.75 23.52
CA LYS A 29 21.71 11.97 24.01
C LYS A 29 20.76 13.16 24.00
N HIS A 30 20.00 13.31 22.93
CA HIS A 30 19.07 14.43 22.76
C HIS A 30 17.75 13.99 22.13
N GLN A 31 16.68 14.60 22.62
CA GLN A 31 15.33 14.56 22.05
C GLN A 31 14.89 16.00 21.83
N TYR A 32 14.47 16.34 20.62
CA TYR A 32 14.04 17.69 20.27
C TYR A 32 12.69 17.65 19.54
N PRO A 33 11.76 18.59 19.79
CA PRO A 33 11.85 19.72 20.72
C PRO A 33 11.54 19.36 22.18
N ARG A 34 10.93 18.20 22.41
CA ARG A 34 10.55 17.69 23.73
C ARG A 34 10.78 16.17 23.78
N PRO A 35 10.81 15.55 24.98
CA PRO A 35 10.88 14.10 25.11
C PRO A 35 9.70 13.42 24.43
N THR A 36 9.96 12.28 23.79
CA THR A 36 8.95 11.45 23.11
C THR A 36 8.02 10.72 24.08
N GLY A 37 8.48 10.48 25.32
CA GLY A 37 7.79 9.66 26.31
C GLY A 37 8.06 8.16 26.19
N ALA A 38 8.81 7.72 25.17
CA ALA A 38 9.33 6.36 25.08
C ALA A 38 10.57 6.19 25.97
N ASP A 39 10.93 4.95 26.27
CA ASP A 39 12.12 4.64 27.06
C ASP A 39 13.42 5.00 26.30
N ASP A 40 14.28 5.79 26.95
CA ASP A 40 15.49 6.34 26.34
C ASP A 40 16.50 5.24 25.98
N SER A 41 16.60 4.18 26.80
CA SER A 41 17.51 3.06 26.55
C SER A 41 17.04 2.28 25.33
N HIS A 42 15.75 1.97 25.27
CA HIS A 42 15.13 1.29 24.15
C HIS A 42 15.30 2.05 22.83
N LEU A 43 15.07 3.36 22.82
CA LEU A 43 15.29 4.21 21.63
C LEU A 43 16.74 4.18 21.16
N ALA A 44 17.70 4.25 22.09
CA ALA A 44 19.12 4.26 21.77
C ALA A 44 19.55 2.98 21.03
N GLU A 45 19.05 1.82 21.48
CA GLU A 45 19.38 0.53 20.88
C GLU A 45 18.75 0.33 19.50
N LEU A 46 17.53 0.83 19.26
CA LEU A 46 16.92 0.81 17.92
C LEU A 46 17.63 1.76 16.93
N MET A 47 18.20 2.86 17.44
CA MET A 47 18.97 3.82 16.66
C MET A 47 20.39 3.34 16.34
N LEU A 48 20.94 2.42 17.13
CA LEU A 48 22.31 1.91 17.00
C LEU A 48 22.25 0.38 16.83
N PRO A 49 21.91 -0.12 15.62
CA PRO A 49 21.67 -1.55 15.41
C PRO A 49 22.95 -2.38 15.59
N ASP A 50 22.76 -3.65 15.96
CA ASP A 50 23.84 -4.63 16.04
C ASP A 50 24.59 -4.71 14.71
N GLY A 51 25.92 -4.59 14.78
CA GLY A 51 26.79 -4.61 13.59
C GLY A 51 26.96 -3.26 12.87
N ALA A 52 26.35 -2.17 13.33
CA ALA A 52 26.55 -0.83 12.74
C ALA A 52 28.03 -0.39 12.70
N HIS A 53 28.83 -0.82 13.68
CA HIS A 53 30.25 -0.49 13.78
C HIS A 53 31.12 -1.14 12.69
N ALA A 54 30.62 -2.18 12.01
CA ALA A 54 31.32 -2.84 10.91
C ALA A 54 31.17 -2.11 9.56
N ARG A 55 30.40 -1.01 9.54
CA ARG A 55 30.03 -0.26 8.32
C ARG A 55 30.22 1.24 8.54
N GLU A 56 30.44 1.97 7.44
CA GLU A 56 30.54 3.44 7.47
C GLU A 56 29.19 4.09 7.81
N SER A 57 28.11 3.51 7.32
CA SER A 57 26.73 3.96 7.58
C SER A 57 25.74 2.80 7.46
N ASP A 58 24.64 2.90 8.20
CA ASP A 58 23.47 2.04 8.06
C ASP A 58 22.20 2.86 8.32
N TRP A 59 21.07 2.33 7.89
CA TRP A 59 19.75 2.92 8.11
C TRP A 59 18.94 1.99 9.01
N THR A 60 18.17 2.55 9.95
CA THR A 60 17.14 1.78 10.64
C THR A 60 15.78 2.46 10.50
N MET A 61 14.73 1.65 10.48
CA MET A 61 13.35 2.10 10.50
C MET A 61 12.66 1.40 11.65
N PHE A 62 11.98 2.16 12.49
CA PHE A 62 11.18 1.63 13.60
C PHE A 62 10.00 2.54 13.85
N PHE A 63 8.96 2.02 14.50
CA PHE A 63 7.73 2.77 14.74
C PHE A 63 7.54 3.05 16.22
N LEU A 64 6.99 4.21 16.55
CA LEU A 64 6.63 4.60 17.92
C LEU A 64 5.12 4.64 18.07
N ASN A 65 4.65 4.56 19.32
CA ASN A 65 3.23 4.53 19.69
C ASN A 65 2.48 3.31 19.14
N GLN A 66 3.20 2.20 18.89
CA GLN A 66 2.58 0.92 18.58
C GLN A 66 1.81 0.40 19.79
N LYS A 67 0.63 -0.17 19.54
CA LYS A 67 -0.23 -0.71 20.60
C LYS A 67 -0.53 -2.15 20.29
N ALA A 68 -0.24 -3.03 21.25
CA ALA A 68 -0.69 -4.40 21.18
C ALA A 68 -2.23 -4.45 21.14
N PRO A 69 -2.83 -5.32 20.32
CA PRO A 69 -4.26 -5.56 20.36
C PRO A 69 -4.66 -6.15 21.72
N ASP A 70 -5.88 -5.86 22.18
CA ASP A 70 -6.46 -6.50 23.37
C ASP A 70 -6.80 -7.98 23.12
N ASP A 71 -7.26 -8.68 24.16
CA ASP A 71 -7.63 -10.10 24.09
C ASP A 71 -8.75 -10.39 23.07
N GLU A 72 -9.54 -9.37 22.71
CA GLU A 72 -10.58 -9.46 21.67
C GLU A 72 -10.06 -9.10 20.27
N GLY A 73 -8.76 -8.84 20.12
CA GLY A 73 -8.16 -8.45 18.85
C GLY A 73 -8.59 -7.07 18.39
N ARG A 74 -8.77 -6.12 19.31
CA ARG A 74 -9.05 -4.70 19.03
C ARG A 74 -7.86 -3.84 19.43
N VAL A 75 -7.51 -2.88 18.60
CA VAL A 75 -6.49 -1.88 18.92
C VAL A 75 -7.17 -0.66 19.54
N ALA A 76 -6.71 -0.23 20.71
CA ALA A 76 -7.24 0.95 21.38
C ALA A 76 -7.08 2.21 20.50
N SER A 77 -8.22 2.82 20.13
CA SER A 77 -8.27 4.08 19.38
C SER A 77 -7.76 5.28 20.18
N ASN A 78 -7.72 5.18 21.51
CA ASN A 78 -7.29 6.23 22.41
C ASN A 78 -5.75 6.30 22.52
N GLY A 79 -5.13 7.45 22.25
CA GLY A 79 -3.70 7.69 22.41
C GLY A 79 -3.04 8.31 21.18
N PRO A 80 -1.73 8.62 21.23
CA PRO A 80 -1.03 9.27 20.12
C PRO A 80 -1.01 8.36 18.87
N PRO A 81 -1.02 8.94 17.66
CA PRO A 81 -0.98 8.18 16.41
C PRO A 81 0.38 7.48 16.24
N LEU A 82 0.39 6.44 15.39
CA LEU A 82 1.61 5.74 14.97
C LEU A 82 2.59 6.74 14.35
N LEU A 83 3.84 6.71 14.81
CA LEU A 83 4.93 7.52 14.25
C LEU A 83 5.94 6.64 13.54
N TYR A 84 6.35 7.06 12.35
CA TYR A 84 7.37 6.43 11.55
C TYR A 84 8.72 7.10 11.83
N VAL A 85 9.73 6.31 12.20
CA VAL A 85 11.08 6.82 12.47
C VAL A 85 12.03 6.35 11.40
N LEU A 86 12.67 7.30 10.71
CA LEU A 86 13.81 7.05 9.84
C LEU A 86 15.08 7.47 10.59
N ASN A 87 15.98 6.53 10.80
CA ASN A 87 17.23 6.74 11.50
C ASN A 87 18.43 6.46 10.60
N LEU A 88 19.42 7.35 10.68
CA LEU A 88 20.73 7.21 10.05
C LEU A 88 21.77 7.01 11.14
N VAL A 89 22.51 5.89 11.10
CA VAL A 89 23.71 5.69 11.91
C VAL A 89 24.96 5.84 11.04
N ARG A 90 25.97 6.54 11.55
CA ARG A 90 27.29 6.64 10.91
C ARG A 90 28.40 6.32 11.89
N THR A 91 29.45 5.71 11.35
CA THR A 91 30.68 5.40 12.07
C THR A 91 31.82 6.16 11.41
N LYS A 92 32.48 7.04 12.15
CA LYS A 92 33.71 7.71 11.69
C LYS A 92 34.90 7.17 12.46
N HIS A 93 35.89 6.63 11.74
CA HIS A 93 37.13 6.19 12.37
C HIS A 93 37.98 7.40 12.78
N ASP A 94 38.38 7.42 14.04
CA ASP A 94 39.19 8.47 14.62
C ASP A 94 40.23 7.85 15.55
N LYS A 95 41.50 8.00 15.20
CA LYS A 95 42.64 7.44 15.94
C LYS A 95 42.87 8.13 17.29
N GLU A 96 42.33 9.32 17.48
CA GLU A 96 42.48 10.08 18.73
C GLU A 96 41.52 9.58 19.82
N VAL A 97 40.48 8.82 19.45
CA VAL A 97 39.48 8.29 20.38
C VAL A 97 39.84 6.88 20.84
N ARG A 98 39.57 6.57 22.11
CA ARG A 98 39.90 5.30 22.79
C ARG A 98 39.56 4.01 22.01
N ARG A 99 38.47 3.98 21.25
CA ARG A 99 38.05 2.80 20.45
C ARG A 99 38.36 2.93 18.95
N GLY A 100 39.07 3.97 18.52
CA GLY A 100 39.42 4.18 17.12
C GLY A 100 38.25 4.60 16.21
N ALA A 101 37.05 4.83 16.77
CA ALA A 101 35.85 5.23 16.03
C ALA A 101 34.83 5.96 16.92
N ILE A 102 34.03 6.82 16.28
CA ILE A 102 32.92 7.56 16.87
C ILE A 102 31.64 7.17 16.11
N VAL A 103 30.68 6.59 16.82
CA VAL A 103 29.38 6.18 16.27
C VAL A 103 28.29 7.12 16.77
N LYS A 104 27.55 7.72 15.84
CA LYS A 104 26.43 8.62 16.13
C LYS A 104 25.27 8.28 15.21
N ALA A 105 24.06 8.45 15.72
CA ALA A 105 22.84 8.25 14.98
C ALA A 105 21.89 9.45 15.14
N MET A 106 21.20 9.80 14.07
CA MET A 106 20.21 10.87 14.03
C MET A 106 18.95 10.39 13.32
N ALA A 107 17.80 10.64 13.94
CA ALA A 107 16.52 10.18 13.42
C ALA A 107 15.49 11.29 13.30
N VAL A 108 14.59 11.12 12.33
CA VAL A 108 13.40 11.93 12.10
C VAL A 108 12.17 11.09 12.43
N CYS A 109 11.29 11.61 13.30
CA CYS A 109 10.01 11.00 13.65
C CYS A 109 8.85 11.77 13.01
N THR A 110 8.06 11.11 12.16
CA THR A 110 7.01 11.76 11.36
C THR A 110 5.74 10.91 11.27
N ARG A 111 4.61 11.56 10.95
CA ARG A 111 3.36 10.88 10.56
C ARG A 111 3.31 10.56 9.06
N HIS A 112 4.24 11.10 8.28
CA HIS A 112 4.31 10.87 6.85
C HIS A 112 4.79 9.44 6.56
N ARG A 113 4.08 8.74 5.68
CA ARG A 113 4.46 7.38 5.27
C ARG A 113 5.67 7.36 4.34
N PHE A 114 5.88 8.43 3.58
CA PHE A 114 6.99 8.59 2.64
C PHE A 114 8.30 9.04 3.33
N ILE A 115 8.68 8.41 4.45
CA ILE A 115 9.82 8.84 5.29
C ILE A 115 11.17 8.92 4.55
N HIS A 116 11.34 8.16 3.47
CA HIS A 116 12.55 8.14 2.64
C HIS A 116 12.94 9.52 2.07
N ILE A 117 11.99 10.45 1.93
CA ILE A 117 12.28 11.82 1.48
C ILE A 117 13.28 12.55 2.39
N TYR A 118 13.40 12.14 3.65
CA TYR A 118 14.27 12.78 4.64
C TYR A 118 15.72 12.25 4.65
N GLN A 119 16.05 11.24 3.83
CA GLN A 119 17.40 10.66 3.81
C GLN A 119 18.49 11.70 3.50
N ALA A 120 18.28 12.53 2.47
CA ALA A 120 19.27 13.51 2.03
C ALA A 120 19.57 14.57 3.11
N ILE A 121 18.53 15.08 3.78
CA ILE A 121 18.70 16.07 4.83
C ILE A 121 19.29 15.49 6.12
N LEU A 122 18.93 14.24 6.48
CA LEU A 122 19.54 13.53 7.61
C LEU A 122 21.04 13.33 7.42
N MET A 123 21.47 12.95 6.21
CA MET A 123 22.89 12.81 5.88
C MET A 123 23.66 14.12 6.08
N LEU A 124 23.09 15.24 5.62
CA LEU A 124 23.69 16.57 5.76
C LEU A 124 23.71 17.05 7.21
N ALA A 125 22.61 16.86 7.94
CA ALA A 125 22.48 17.30 9.32
C ALA A 125 23.40 16.52 10.26
N LEU A 126 23.50 15.20 10.11
CA LEU A 126 24.41 14.38 10.89
C LEU A 126 25.88 14.74 10.60
N GLU A 127 26.24 15.00 9.33
CA GLU A 127 27.58 15.48 8.97
C GLU A 127 27.91 16.83 9.63
N ASN A 128 26.95 17.76 9.66
CA ASN A 128 27.12 19.05 10.35
C ASN A 128 27.28 18.85 11.87
N TYR A 129 26.50 17.95 12.49
CA TYR A 129 26.64 17.63 13.91
C TYR A 129 27.99 16.96 14.25
N TYR A 130 28.58 16.20 13.34
CA TYR A 130 29.96 15.70 13.50
C TYR A 130 30.99 16.83 13.54
N ARG A 131 30.77 17.91 12.79
CA ARG A 131 31.65 19.09 12.78
C ARG A 131 31.43 19.98 14.00
N VAL A 132 30.17 20.18 14.38
CA VAL A 132 29.76 21.07 15.47
C VAL A 132 28.68 20.37 16.32
N PRO A 133 29.06 19.62 17.37
CA PRO A 133 28.13 18.83 18.15
C PRO A 133 27.30 19.71 19.11
N THR A 134 26.28 20.38 18.58
CA THR A 134 25.40 21.31 19.30
C THR A 134 23.94 20.95 19.11
N VAL A 135 23.12 21.22 20.12
CA VAL A 135 21.65 21.04 20.07
C VAL A 135 21.03 21.95 19.00
N ASP A 136 21.68 23.08 18.69
CA ASP A 136 21.24 24.01 17.65
C ASP A 136 21.15 23.34 16.27
N THR A 137 21.99 22.35 15.96
CA THR A 137 21.88 21.59 14.70
C THR A 137 20.58 20.78 14.63
N LEU A 138 20.13 20.20 15.74
CA LEU A 138 18.84 19.49 15.82
C LEU A 138 17.68 20.49 15.68
N ALA A 139 17.80 21.66 16.31
CA ALA A 139 16.80 22.72 16.21
C ALA A 139 16.70 23.28 14.77
N GLU A 140 17.84 23.48 14.10
CA GLU A 140 17.89 23.89 12.70
C GLU A 140 17.28 22.83 11.79
N LEU A 141 17.60 21.54 12.00
CA LEU A 141 17.02 20.44 11.24
C LEU A 141 15.50 20.39 11.41
N TYR A 142 15.03 20.40 12.66
CA TYR A 142 13.60 20.39 12.99
C TYR A 142 12.86 21.56 12.35
N LYS A 143 13.43 22.77 12.44
CA LYS A 143 12.85 23.97 11.83
C LYS A 143 12.83 23.85 10.31
N SER A 144 13.93 23.44 9.69
CA SER A 144 14.06 23.33 8.23
C SER A 144 13.05 22.35 7.64
N VAL A 145 12.90 21.17 8.26
CA VAL A 145 11.95 20.16 7.80
C VAL A 145 10.49 20.61 8.00
N ASN A 146 10.17 21.26 9.11
CA ASN A 146 8.82 21.78 9.35
C ASN A 146 8.49 23.03 8.53
N GLN A 147 9.49 23.72 7.96
CA GLN A 147 9.31 24.78 6.98
C GLN A 147 9.08 24.26 5.55
N MET A 148 9.23 22.95 5.31
CA MET A 148 8.91 22.33 4.02
C MET A 148 7.45 22.58 3.69
N ASP A 149 7.23 23.27 2.58
CA ASP A 149 5.91 23.73 2.21
C ASP A 149 5.16 22.69 1.37
N LEU A 150 4.00 22.27 1.88
CA LEU A 150 3.08 21.34 1.26
C LEU A 150 1.72 21.98 0.96
N SER A 151 1.57 23.31 1.09
CA SER A 151 0.26 23.97 1.01
C SER A 151 -0.40 23.86 -0.38
N CYS A 152 0.40 23.74 -1.43
CA CYS A 152 -0.08 23.57 -2.81
C CYS A 152 -0.17 22.10 -3.23
N MET A 153 -0.03 21.16 -2.31
CA MET A 153 -0.18 19.74 -2.58
C MET A 153 -1.68 19.38 -2.61
N PRO A 154 -2.23 18.92 -3.75
CA PRO A 154 -3.65 18.57 -3.83
C PRO A 154 -4.00 17.41 -2.90
N GLN A 155 -5.15 17.49 -2.24
CA GLN A 155 -5.72 16.37 -1.49
C GLN A 155 -6.54 15.51 -2.45
N LEU A 156 -6.00 14.35 -2.81
CA LEU A 156 -6.67 13.40 -3.71
C LEU A 156 -7.49 12.40 -2.89
N SER A 157 -8.70 12.12 -3.36
CA SER A 157 -9.48 10.99 -2.86
C SER A 157 -8.78 9.66 -3.13
N ARG A 158 -9.25 8.57 -2.48
CA ARG A 158 -8.73 7.22 -2.75
C ARG A 158 -8.87 6.85 -4.23
N HIS A 159 -10.00 7.17 -4.85
CA HIS A 159 -10.25 6.89 -6.27
C HIS A 159 -9.34 7.72 -7.18
N GLU A 160 -9.16 9.03 -6.93
CA GLU A 160 -8.21 9.86 -7.69
C GLU A 160 -6.77 9.38 -7.53
N THR A 161 -6.38 8.95 -6.32
CA THR A 161 -5.05 8.37 -6.06
C THR A 161 -4.83 7.10 -6.88
N THR A 162 -5.82 6.21 -6.95
CA THR A 162 -5.79 5.00 -7.78
C THR A 162 -5.69 5.35 -9.26
N ILE A 163 -6.47 6.33 -9.74
CA ILE A 163 -6.41 6.80 -11.13
C ILE A 163 -5.01 7.33 -11.46
N LEU A 164 -4.46 8.21 -10.63
CA LEU A 164 -3.12 8.79 -10.83
C LEU A 164 -2.02 7.72 -10.81
N ARG A 165 -2.14 6.73 -9.91
CA ARG A 165 -1.20 5.60 -9.78
C ARG A 165 -1.12 4.76 -11.05
N PHE A 166 -2.26 4.49 -11.69
CA PHE A 166 -2.35 3.61 -12.87
C PHE A 166 -2.57 4.33 -14.19
N SER A 167 -2.48 5.66 -14.20
CA SER A 167 -2.56 6.44 -15.43
C SER A 167 -1.28 6.34 -16.23
N ASP A 168 -1.40 6.25 -17.55
CA ASP A 168 -0.27 6.38 -18.48
C ASP A 168 0.14 7.84 -18.69
N ASP A 169 -0.76 8.78 -18.38
CA ASP A 169 -0.55 10.22 -18.47
C ASP A 169 0.12 10.76 -17.20
N GLN A 170 1.36 11.21 -17.34
CA GLN A 170 2.14 11.79 -16.25
C GLN A 170 1.53 13.10 -15.72
N ASN A 171 0.73 13.81 -16.51
CA ASN A 171 0.14 15.08 -16.14
C ASN A 171 -1.29 14.94 -15.58
N MET A 172 -1.75 13.72 -15.24
CA MET A 172 -3.11 13.49 -14.70
C MET A 172 -3.38 14.40 -13.49
N PHE A 173 -4.55 15.05 -13.47
CA PHE A 173 -4.97 16.05 -12.47
C PHE A 173 -4.12 17.34 -12.38
N GLU A 174 -3.32 17.67 -13.39
CA GLU A 174 -2.58 18.94 -13.52
C GLU A 174 -3.41 20.17 -13.09
N GLU A 175 -4.69 20.19 -13.45
CA GLU A 175 -5.62 21.28 -13.22
C GLU A 175 -5.76 21.62 -11.72
N ARG A 176 -5.70 20.60 -10.85
CA ARG A 176 -5.74 20.78 -9.39
C ARG A 176 -4.51 21.50 -8.86
N PHE A 177 -3.33 21.16 -9.39
CA PHE A 177 -2.09 21.82 -9.00
C PHE A 177 -2.09 23.29 -9.45
N VAL A 178 -2.48 23.54 -10.70
CA VAL A 178 -2.57 24.89 -11.26
C VAL A 178 -3.56 25.75 -10.47
N GLN A 179 -4.71 25.18 -10.08
CA GLN A 179 -5.70 25.87 -9.26
C GLN A 179 -5.12 26.30 -7.91
N LEU A 180 -4.50 25.38 -7.16
CA LEU A 180 -3.93 25.69 -5.84
C LEU A 180 -2.75 26.69 -5.94
N GLU A 181 -1.91 26.56 -6.96
CA GLU A 181 -0.85 27.54 -7.23
C GLU A 181 -1.44 28.94 -7.53
N ALA A 182 -2.53 29.00 -8.28
CA ALA A 182 -3.22 30.26 -8.59
C ALA A 182 -3.85 30.87 -7.34
N GLU A 183 -4.60 30.10 -6.55
CA GLU A 183 -5.23 30.53 -5.30
C GLU A 183 -4.19 31.12 -4.33
N ARG A 184 -3.05 30.45 -4.19
CA ARG A 184 -1.94 30.96 -3.38
C ARG A 184 -1.38 32.28 -3.89
N ARG A 185 -1.19 32.44 -5.21
CA ARG A 185 -0.70 33.71 -5.79
C ARG A 185 -1.68 34.86 -5.53
N HIS A 186 -2.98 34.59 -5.62
CA HIS A 186 -4.01 35.58 -5.28
C HIS A 186 -3.97 35.93 -3.78
N GLY A 187 -3.88 34.94 -2.89
CA GLY A 187 -3.74 35.15 -1.45
C GLY A 187 -2.52 36.01 -1.07
N ASN A 188 -1.35 35.73 -1.67
CA ASN A 188 -0.14 36.52 -1.46
C ASN A 188 -0.24 37.96 -1.96
N THR A 189 -1.05 38.20 -2.99
CA THR A 189 -1.27 39.56 -3.52
C THR A 189 -2.15 40.36 -2.56
N LEU A 190 -3.21 39.75 -2.04
CA LEU A 190 -4.12 40.36 -1.06
C LEU A 190 -3.41 40.70 0.25
N THR A 191 -2.55 39.82 0.77
CA THR A 191 -1.78 40.11 2.00
C THR A 191 -0.77 41.24 1.80
N ARG A 192 -0.13 41.33 0.62
CA ARG A 192 0.79 42.42 0.29
C ARG A 192 0.07 43.77 0.18
N ASP A 193 -1.14 43.78 -0.37
CA ASP A 193 -1.94 45.00 -0.51
C ASP A 193 -2.55 45.43 0.84
N ALA A 194 -2.93 44.49 1.72
CA ALA A 194 -3.33 44.79 3.09
C ALA A 194 -2.18 45.39 3.92
N GLY A 195 -0.96 44.83 3.83
CA GLY A 195 0.22 45.35 4.52
C GLY A 195 0.67 46.75 4.05
N ARG A 196 0.22 47.20 2.87
CA ARG A 196 0.41 48.59 2.39
C ARG A 196 -0.58 49.58 2.99
N LEU A 197 -1.73 49.12 3.49
CA LEU A 197 -2.76 49.98 4.10
C LEU A 197 -2.51 50.24 5.60
N ASP A 198 -1.71 49.39 6.27
CA ASP A 198 -1.38 49.49 7.70
C ASP A 198 -0.05 50.23 8.00
N ALA A 199 0.68 50.71 6.99
CA ALA A 199 1.87 51.53 7.20
C ALA A 199 1.47 53.00 7.43
N PRO A 200 1.91 53.66 8.53
CA PRO A 200 1.68 55.09 8.70
C PRO A 200 2.38 55.86 7.57
N HIS A 201 1.58 56.55 6.75
CA HIS A 201 2.05 57.47 5.73
C HIS A 201 2.82 58.61 6.40
N ASP A 202 4.15 58.55 6.36
CA ASP A 202 5.01 59.71 6.63
C ASP A 202 5.28 60.43 5.30
N PRO A 203 4.68 61.60 5.04
CA PRO A 203 4.71 62.25 3.72
C PRO A 203 6.08 62.82 3.32
N ALA A 204 7.09 62.78 4.21
CA ALA A 204 8.40 63.39 3.98
C ALA A 204 9.42 62.50 3.24
N LEU A 205 9.15 61.21 3.02
CA LEU A 205 10.09 60.27 2.37
C LEU A 205 9.66 59.81 0.96
N ALA A 206 8.51 60.29 0.46
CA ALA A 206 7.96 59.85 -0.82
C ALA A 206 8.62 60.47 -2.07
N GLU A 207 9.41 61.54 -1.94
CA GLU A 207 9.98 62.25 -3.10
C GLU A 207 11.43 61.90 -3.48
N LEU A 208 12.11 60.99 -2.77
CA LEU A 208 13.53 60.66 -3.03
C LEU A 208 13.80 59.23 -3.52
N GLY A 209 12.78 58.50 -3.96
CA GLY A 209 12.90 57.09 -4.36
C GLY A 209 12.59 56.75 -5.83
N MET A 210 12.41 57.73 -6.72
CA MET A 210 11.94 57.49 -8.10
C MET A 210 13.04 57.30 -9.17
N SER A 211 14.20 56.73 -8.80
CA SER A 211 15.20 56.37 -9.80
C SER A 211 16.00 55.12 -9.41
N ALA A 212 15.48 53.93 -9.76
CA ALA A 212 16.25 52.81 -10.32
C ALA A 212 15.39 51.53 -10.39
N SER A 213 15.60 50.78 -11.49
CA SER A 213 15.20 49.38 -11.74
C SER A 213 13.87 49.10 -12.46
N GLU A 214 13.73 49.60 -13.69
CA GLU A 214 12.89 48.98 -14.74
C GLU A 214 13.47 47.65 -15.30
N ASP A 215 14.37 46.96 -14.58
CA ASP A 215 15.06 45.76 -15.10
C ASP A 215 14.65 44.43 -14.43
N SER A 216 13.60 44.43 -13.59
CA SER A 216 13.12 43.20 -12.90
C SER A 216 11.89 42.55 -13.55
N ALA A 217 11.29 43.15 -14.58
CA ALA A 217 10.12 42.59 -15.27
C ALA A 217 10.45 41.51 -16.32
N ARG A 218 11.74 41.22 -16.57
CA ARG A 218 12.18 40.23 -17.59
C ARG A 218 12.67 38.89 -17.02
N ARG A 219 12.61 38.67 -15.70
CA ARG A 219 12.88 37.36 -15.06
C ARG A 219 11.62 36.55 -14.72
N GLY A 220 10.46 36.90 -15.30
CA GLY A 220 9.18 36.23 -15.07
C GLY A 220 8.74 35.20 -16.12
N ASP A 221 9.50 35.00 -17.21
CA ASP A 221 9.01 34.22 -18.36
C ASP A 221 9.72 32.88 -18.61
N SER A 222 10.62 32.45 -17.71
CA SER A 222 11.17 31.08 -17.75
C SER A 222 10.21 30.02 -17.17
N SER A 223 9.16 30.42 -16.45
CA SER A 223 8.21 29.48 -15.82
C SER A 223 7.11 28.97 -16.75
N ARG A 224 6.85 29.63 -17.89
CA ARG A 224 5.77 29.24 -18.83
C ARG A 224 6.17 28.12 -19.80
N ARG A 225 7.47 27.83 -19.98
CA ARG A 225 7.94 26.70 -20.80
C ARG A 225 8.20 25.41 -20.02
N GLY A 226 8.23 25.46 -18.68
CA GLY A 226 8.52 24.30 -17.82
C GLY A 226 7.30 23.51 -17.33
N THR A 227 6.08 23.95 -17.64
CA THR A 227 4.83 23.32 -17.15
C THR A 227 4.34 22.15 -17.99
N ARG A 228 4.93 21.88 -19.17
CA ARG A 228 4.31 20.96 -20.14
C ARG A 228 4.57 19.46 -19.92
N ASN A 229 5.42 19.05 -18.98
CA ASN A 229 5.76 17.63 -18.72
C ASN A 229 6.18 17.41 -17.25
N LYS A 230 5.35 17.81 -16.27
CA LYS A 230 5.66 17.53 -14.86
C LYS A 230 4.94 16.26 -14.44
N ASP A 231 5.68 15.25 -13.98
CA ASP A 231 5.10 14.02 -13.45
C ASP A 231 4.36 14.30 -12.13
N ARG A 232 3.03 14.34 -12.20
CA ARG A 232 2.11 14.65 -11.10
C ARG A 232 1.91 13.50 -10.12
N ARG A 233 2.53 12.35 -10.37
CA ARG A 233 2.69 11.31 -9.34
C ARG A 233 3.58 11.79 -8.19
N PHE A 234 4.34 12.87 -8.39
CA PHE A 234 5.14 13.52 -7.38
C PHE A 234 4.75 15.00 -7.24
N PHE A 235 4.79 15.48 -6.01
CA PHE A 235 4.74 16.89 -5.68
C PHE A 235 6.16 17.38 -5.40
N ASP A 236 6.67 18.28 -6.23
CA ASP A 236 8.00 18.85 -6.08
C ASP A 236 7.96 20.01 -5.07
N THR A 237 8.80 19.94 -4.04
CA THR A 237 9.01 20.97 -3.02
C THR A 237 10.50 21.10 -2.70
N GLU A 238 10.87 21.98 -1.77
CA GLU A 238 12.27 22.14 -1.34
C GLU A 238 12.38 22.29 0.17
N ILE A 239 13.48 21.80 0.73
CA ILE A 239 13.89 22.08 2.11
C ILE A 239 15.16 22.92 2.07
N VAL A 240 15.18 24.02 2.83
CA VAL A 240 16.38 24.85 3.00
C VAL A 240 17.05 24.48 4.31
N TYR A 241 18.28 23.96 4.25
CA TYR A 241 19.08 23.61 5.42
C TYR A 241 20.48 24.19 5.32
N SER A 242 20.93 24.96 6.31
CA SER A 242 22.22 25.67 6.32
C SER A 242 22.49 26.48 5.03
N GLY A 243 21.44 27.10 4.48
CA GLY A 243 21.49 27.88 3.23
C GLY A 243 21.49 27.06 1.93
N VAL A 244 21.54 25.72 2.01
CA VAL A 244 21.45 24.81 0.87
C VAL A 244 19.99 24.47 0.60
N LYS A 245 19.54 24.64 -0.65
CA LYS A 245 18.22 24.23 -1.11
C LYS A 245 18.26 22.77 -1.58
N LEU A 246 17.56 21.89 -0.88
CA LEU A 246 17.43 20.48 -1.19
C LEU A 246 16.08 20.25 -1.90
N PRO A 247 16.06 19.84 -3.18
CA PRO A 247 14.82 19.49 -3.86
C PRO A 247 14.27 18.18 -3.30
N ILE A 248 12.98 18.19 -2.95
CA ILE A 248 12.24 17.04 -2.41
C ILE A 248 11.09 16.71 -3.35
N ARG A 249 10.89 15.41 -3.59
CA ARG A 249 9.76 14.90 -4.38
C ARG A 249 8.89 14.05 -3.49
N VAL A 250 7.71 14.57 -3.15
CA VAL A 250 6.74 13.89 -2.29
C VAL A 250 5.85 13.00 -3.18
N PRO A 251 5.80 11.68 -2.96
CA PRO A 251 4.95 10.80 -3.76
C PRO A 251 3.46 10.99 -3.42
N MET A 252 2.64 11.23 -4.45
CA MET A 252 1.19 11.47 -4.35
C MET A 252 0.37 10.18 -4.36
N THR A 253 0.99 9.06 -4.73
CA THR A 253 0.28 7.81 -4.99
C THR A 253 0.42 6.80 -3.88
N VAL A 254 0.92 7.16 -2.68
CA VAL A 254 1.22 6.22 -1.58
C VAL A 254 -0.07 5.72 -0.92
N TYR A 255 -0.20 4.40 -0.79
CA TYR A 255 -1.33 3.79 -0.08
C TYR A 255 -1.10 3.70 1.44
N PRO A 256 -2.16 3.52 2.27
CA PRO A 256 -2.04 3.58 3.72
C PRO A 256 -1.08 2.57 4.36
N GLU A 257 -0.89 1.40 3.76
CA GLU A 257 0.02 0.36 4.25
C GLU A 257 1.38 0.38 3.53
N GLU A 258 1.60 1.29 2.59
CA GLU A 258 2.91 1.51 1.99
C GLU A 258 3.69 2.51 2.83
N ILE A 259 4.80 2.05 3.40
CA ILE A 259 5.65 2.86 4.27
C ILE A 259 7.06 2.85 3.67
N SER A 260 7.67 4.02 3.55
CA SER A 260 8.95 4.24 2.89
C SER A 260 8.99 3.76 1.43
N ASP A 261 10.18 3.79 0.85
CA ASP A 261 10.56 3.05 -0.33
C ASP A 261 10.94 1.61 0.05
N PHE A 262 10.38 0.63 -0.67
CA PHE A 262 10.75 -0.78 -0.55
C PHE A 262 10.59 -1.44 -1.93
N SER A 263 11.27 -2.57 -2.12
CA SER A 263 11.16 -3.35 -3.34
C SER A 263 10.43 -4.66 -3.09
N LEU A 264 9.21 -4.75 -3.62
CA LEU A 264 8.46 -6.01 -3.63
C LEU A 264 9.11 -7.00 -4.61
N ILE A 265 9.68 -6.50 -5.70
CA ILE A 265 10.42 -7.34 -6.66
C ILE A 265 11.59 -8.03 -5.97
N GLN A 266 12.35 -7.32 -5.14
CA GLN A 266 13.46 -7.89 -4.38
C GLN A 266 12.98 -8.99 -3.41
N LEU A 267 11.87 -8.77 -2.69
CA LEU A 267 11.30 -9.80 -1.82
C LEU A 267 10.90 -11.04 -2.63
N LEU A 268 10.15 -10.86 -3.72
CA LEU A 268 9.65 -11.96 -4.54
C LEU A 268 10.79 -12.75 -5.17
N THR A 269 11.81 -12.07 -5.71
CA THR A 269 12.97 -12.72 -6.34
C THR A 269 13.81 -13.50 -5.33
N THR A 270 14.04 -12.96 -4.13
CA THR A 270 14.81 -13.65 -3.07
C THR A 270 14.15 -14.94 -2.61
N PHE A 271 12.80 -14.99 -2.51
CA PHE A 271 12.07 -16.16 -2.01
C PHE A 271 11.43 -17.02 -3.12
N ALA A 272 11.59 -16.67 -4.40
CA ALA A 272 11.02 -17.44 -5.52
C ALA A 272 11.62 -18.85 -5.65
N GLY A 273 12.94 -18.98 -5.48
CA GLY A 273 13.67 -20.25 -5.70
C GLY A 273 13.70 -21.21 -4.51
N GLY A 274 13.22 -20.78 -3.34
CA GLY A 274 13.34 -21.52 -2.09
C GLY A 274 12.33 -22.66 -1.96
N LEU A 275 12.28 -23.61 -2.91
CA LEU A 275 11.43 -24.80 -2.76
C LEU A 275 11.72 -25.46 -1.40
N ALA A 276 10.69 -25.60 -0.57
CA ALA A 276 10.81 -26.26 0.70
C ALA A 276 11.29 -27.69 0.46
N ALA A 277 12.45 -28.06 1.03
CA ALA A 277 12.84 -29.47 1.08
C ALA A 277 11.69 -30.25 1.73
N PRO A 278 11.27 -31.40 1.17
CA PRO A 278 10.15 -32.17 1.70
C PRO A 278 10.46 -32.55 3.14
N SER A 279 9.85 -31.83 4.08
CA SER A 279 9.98 -32.15 5.49
C SER A 279 8.91 -33.20 5.81
N GLY A 280 9.30 -34.32 6.42
CA GLY A 280 8.36 -35.34 6.89
C GLY A 280 7.49 -34.88 8.07
N LYS A 281 7.31 -33.57 8.27
CA LYS A 281 6.52 -32.97 9.35
C LYS A 281 5.06 -32.83 8.90
N ALA A 282 4.15 -32.83 9.88
CA ALA A 282 2.74 -32.56 9.66
C ALA A 282 2.56 -31.14 9.10
N THR A 283 1.80 -31.03 8.01
CA THR A 283 1.56 -29.76 7.34
C THR A 283 0.57 -28.88 8.12
N HIS A 284 0.83 -27.58 8.23
CA HIS A 284 -0.07 -26.65 8.92
C HIS A 284 -1.19 -26.19 7.97
N PRO A 285 -2.48 -26.46 8.28
CA PRO A 285 -3.60 -26.30 7.33
C PRO A 285 -3.82 -24.85 6.83
N HIS A 286 -3.54 -23.83 7.66
CA HIS A 286 -3.69 -22.43 7.22
C HIS A 286 -2.47 -21.88 6.46
N LEU A 287 -1.33 -22.58 6.47
CA LEU A 287 -0.07 -22.11 5.90
C LEU A 287 0.26 -22.83 4.59
N GLU A 288 -0.03 -24.12 4.53
CA GLU A 288 0.31 -24.99 3.40
C GLU A 288 -0.96 -25.41 2.65
N SER A 289 -1.53 -24.47 1.88
CA SER A 289 -2.77 -24.66 1.11
C SER A 289 -2.71 -25.84 0.14
N SER A 290 -1.54 -26.11 -0.47
CA SER A 290 -1.29 -27.25 -1.36
C SER A 290 -0.36 -28.29 -0.72
N GLY A 291 -0.35 -28.36 0.61
CA GLY A 291 0.59 -29.19 1.36
C GLY A 291 2.04 -28.83 1.06
N GLN A 292 2.89 -29.86 0.90
CA GLN A 292 4.33 -29.71 0.67
C GLN A 292 4.70 -28.99 -0.63
N TYR A 293 3.76 -28.84 -1.57
CA TYR A 293 3.97 -28.15 -2.85
C TYR A 293 3.62 -26.66 -2.80
N THR A 294 3.24 -26.14 -1.62
CA THR A 294 2.91 -24.72 -1.46
C THR A 294 4.14 -23.86 -1.77
N HIS A 295 4.02 -22.96 -2.75
CA HIS A 295 5.10 -22.07 -3.14
C HIS A 295 5.50 -21.13 -1.98
N PRO A 296 6.79 -20.83 -1.75
CA PRO A 296 7.23 -20.02 -0.61
C PRO A 296 6.56 -18.64 -0.50
N ILE A 297 6.33 -17.97 -1.63
CA ILE A 297 5.61 -16.68 -1.67
C ILE A 297 4.18 -16.82 -1.15
N VAL A 298 3.52 -17.94 -1.48
CA VAL A 298 2.16 -18.23 -1.01
C VAL A 298 2.17 -18.61 0.47
N LEU A 299 3.18 -19.37 0.91
CA LEU A 299 3.39 -19.68 2.33
C LEU A 299 3.56 -18.40 3.17
N LEU A 300 4.38 -17.45 2.68
CA LEU A 300 4.55 -16.14 3.31
C LEU A 300 3.22 -15.37 3.33
N MET A 301 2.54 -15.30 2.20
CA MET A 301 1.25 -14.62 2.10
C MET A 301 0.20 -15.20 3.05
N ASN A 302 0.14 -16.52 3.17
CA ASN A 302 -0.73 -17.22 4.12
C ASN A 302 -0.40 -16.84 5.57
N GLY A 303 0.88 -16.81 5.94
CA GLY A 303 1.30 -16.37 7.27
C GLY A 303 0.95 -14.92 7.57
N LEU A 304 1.07 -14.05 6.57
CA LEU A 304 0.70 -12.64 6.68
C LEU A 304 -0.82 -12.48 6.87
N LEU A 305 -1.64 -13.11 6.01
CA LEU A 305 -3.10 -13.03 6.08
C LEU A 305 -3.67 -13.64 7.37
N THR A 306 -3.10 -14.75 7.85
CA THR A 306 -3.57 -15.48 9.04
C THR A 306 -2.95 -14.97 10.36
N GLN A 307 -2.43 -13.74 10.35
CA GLN A 307 -1.85 -13.04 11.50
C GLN A 307 -0.79 -13.85 12.25
N LYS A 308 0.10 -14.53 11.54
CA LYS A 308 1.23 -15.25 12.15
C LYS A 308 2.36 -14.30 12.57
N ARG A 309 3.24 -14.80 13.44
CA ARG A 309 4.52 -14.18 13.84
C ARG A 309 5.57 -14.47 12.78
N VAL A 310 5.88 -13.47 11.95
CA VAL A 310 6.79 -13.59 10.81
C VAL A 310 8.07 -12.82 11.10
N ILE A 311 9.22 -13.48 10.99
CA ILE A 311 10.55 -12.88 11.18
C ILE A 311 11.34 -12.92 9.88
N PHE A 312 11.95 -11.78 9.52
CA PHE A 312 12.96 -11.67 8.48
C PHE A 312 14.34 -11.60 9.13
N LEU A 313 15.14 -12.65 8.94
CA LEU A 313 16.49 -12.76 9.47
C LEU A 313 17.52 -12.40 8.41
N GLY A 314 18.31 -11.36 8.68
CA GLY A 314 19.42 -10.91 7.84
C GLY A 314 20.74 -10.86 8.60
N HIS A 315 21.24 -12.00 9.07
CA HIS A 315 22.53 -12.04 9.77
C HIS A 315 23.66 -11.47 8.90
N GLY A 316 24.41 -10.50 9.43
CA GLY A 316 25.48 -9.81 8.72
C GLY A 316 25.03 -8.85 7.61
N LYS A 317 23.72 -8.67 7.38
CA LYS A 317 23.17 -7.66 6.46
C LYS A 317 22.98 -6.30 7.14
N PRO A 318 22.96 -5.19 6.39
CA PRO A 318 22.56 -3.89 6.93
C PRO A 318 21.13 -3.95 7.47
N ALA A 319 20.88 -3.30 8.60
CA ALA A 319 19.56 -3.28 9.22
C ALA A 319 18.51 -2.65 8.29
N GLY A 320 18.92 -1.66 7.47
CA GLY A 320 18.02 -1.02 6.51
C GLY A 320 17.59 -1.96 5.37
N GLU A 321 18.48 -2.87 4.94
CA GLU A 321 18.13 -3.89 3.95
C GLU A 321 17.08 -4.85 4.53
N VAL A 322 17.25 -5.28 5.78
CA VAL A 322 16.28 -6.15 6.47
C VAL A 322 14.93 -5.44 6.63
N ALA A 323 14.93 -4.17 7.01
CA ALA A 323 13.72 -3.36 7.13
C ALA A 323 12.93 -3.27 5.81
N ASN A 324 13.62 -3.15 4.67
CA ASN A 324 12.98 -3.12 3.36
C ASN A 324 12.23 -4.42 3.03
N TYR A 325 12.75 -5.60 3.41
CA TYR A 325 12.02 -6.86 3.26
C TYR A 325 10.76 -6.91 4.12
N VAL A 326 10.84 -6.40 5.35
CA VAL A 326 9.68 -6.33 6.24
C VAL A 326 8.59 -5.43 5.66
N LEU A 327 8.95 -4.23 5.18
CA LEU A 327 8.02 -3.29 4.56
C LEU A 327 7.44 -3.84 3.24
N ALA A 328 8.24 -4.56 2.45
CA ALA A 328 7.74 -5.28 1.28
C ALA A 328 6.73 -6.38 1.65
N ALA A 329 6.94 -7.08 2.77
CA ALA A 329 6.00 -8.08 3.27
C ALA A 329 4.67 -7.46 3.74
N VAL A 330 4.72 -6.27 4.35
CA VAL A 330 3.52 -5.48 4.68
C VAL A 330 2.71 -5.19 3.42
N ALA A 331 3.37 -4.72 2.35
CA ALA A 331 2.71 -4.49 1.07
C ALA A 331 2.18 -5.77 0.41
N LEU A 332 2.91 -6.90 0.53
CA LEU A 332 2.47 -8.20 0.03
C LEU A 332 1.17 -8.66 0.73
N GLY A 333 1.15 -8.61 2.07
CA GLY A 333 0.01 -9.08 2.88
C GLY A 333 -1.22 -8.17 2.81
N SER A 334 -1.02 -6.87 2.67
CA SER A 334 -2.11 -5.88 2.55
C SER A 334 -2.75 -5.83 1.16
N GLY A 335 -2.25 -6.60 0.19
CA GLY A 335 -2.72 -6.56 -1.20
C GLY A 335 -2.17 -5.35 -1.95
N GLY A 336 -0.85 -5.20 -2.02
CA GLY A 336 -0.20 -4.06 -2.68
C GLY A 336 -0.39 -2.73 -1.94
N GLY A 337 -0.71 -2.78 -0.64
CA GLY A 337 -0.93 -1.60 0.20
C GLY A 337 -2.37 -1.07 0.26
N GLY A 338 -3.25 -1.54 -0.63
CA GLY A 338 -4.52 -0.88 -0.93
C GLY A 338 -5.79 -1.66 -0.59
N VAL A 339 -5.71 -2.94 -0.21
CA VAL A 339 -6.90 -3.79 0.02
C VAL A 339 -7.22 -3.94 1.51
N LEU A 340 -6.24 -4.36 2.31
CA LEU A 340 -6.40 -4.63 3.73
C LEU A 340 -5.53 -3.68 4.55
N ARG A 341 -6.01 -3.24 5.72
CA ARG A 341 -5.24 -2.42 6.65
C ARG A 341 -4.96 -3.10 7.99
N GLY A 342 -3.99 -2.57 8.73
CA GLY A 342 -3.59 -3.04 10.05
C GLY A 342 -2.30 -3.86 10.08
N PHE A 343 -1.59 -3.98 8.95
CA PHE A 343 -0.30 -4.65 8.91
C PHE A 343 0.78 -3.76 9.53
N ALA A 344 0.77 -2.45 9.21
CA ALA A 344 1.68 -1.45 9.77
C ALA A 344 1.70 -1.45 11.31
N ASN A 345 0.54 -1.61 11.95
CA ASN A 345 0.41 -1.54 13.42
C ASN A 345 1.17 -2.66 14.15
N ARG A 346 1.35 -3.81 13.51
CA ARG A 346 2.06 -4.98 14.06
C ARG A 346 3.43 -5.21 13.40
N THR A 347 3.94 -4.20 12.71
CA THR A 347 5.20 -4.27 11.97
C THR A 347 6.33 -3.65 12.75
N PHE A 348 7.45 -4.33 12.82
CA PHE A 348 8.69 -3.88 13.42
C PHE A 348 9.77 -3.94 12.33
N PRO A 349 9.94 -2.90 11.49
CA PRO A 349 10.86 -2.97 10.36
C PRO A 349 12.28 -3.36 10.79
N TYR A 350 12.71 -2.87 11.94
CA TYR A 350 13.86 -3.37 12.66
C TYR A 350 13.55 -3.54 14.15
N THR A 351 14.02 -4.64 14.74
CA THR A 351 13.97 -4.90 16.18
C THR A 351 15.18 -5.72 16.62
N ASN A 352 15.46 -5.70 17.92
CA ASN A 352 16.55 -6.42 18.57
C ASN A 352 16.01 -7.32 19.71
N LEU A 353 16.91 -7.95 20.47
CA LEU A 353 16.55 -8.85 21.56
C LEU A 353 15.97 -8.13 22.79
N THR A 354 16.29 -6.85 23.01
CA THR A 354 15.78 -6.11 24.18
C THR A 354 14.30 -5.80 24.04
N ASN A 355 13.81 -5.69 22.80
CA ASN A 355 12.40 -5.49 22.49
C ASN A 355 11.61 -6.81 22.37
N LEU A 356 12.19 -7.96 22.75
CA LEU A 356 11.55 -9.27 22.59
C LEU A 356 10.24 -9.36 23.37
N ASP A 357 10.17 -8.86 24.60
CA ASP A 357 8.95 -8.92 25.41
C ASP A 357 7.81 -8.12 24.78
N THR A 358 8.11 -6.92 24.27
CA THR A 358 7.14 -6.11 23.52
C THR A 358 6.73 -6.81 22.23
N LEU A 359 7.66 -7.44 21.52
CA LEU A 359 7.36 -8.19 20.31
C LEU A 359 6.39 -9.36 20.58
N LEU A 360 6.64 -10.11 21.65
CA LEU A 360 5.82 -11.26 22.07
C LEU A 360 4.47 -10.85 22.68
N SER A 361 4.29 -9.58 23.06
CA SER A 361 2.97 -9.07 23.46
C SER A 361 1.97 -9.01 22.29
N PHE A 362 2.44 -9.04 21.04
CA PHE A 362 1.58 -9.10 19.86
C PHE A 362 1.26 -10.56 19.51
N SER A 363 -0.02 -10.87 19.37
CA SER A 363 -0.49 -12.20 18.93
C SER A 363 0.02 -12.60 17.53
N GLY A 364 0.38 -11.61 16.71
CA GLY A 364 1.10 -11.81 15.46
C GLY A 364 1.80 -10.52 15.05
N TYR A 365 2.98 -10.64 14.44
CA TYR A 365 3.83 -9.49 14.07
C TYR A 365 4.63 -9.78 12.81
N ILE A 366 5.19 -8.72 12.20
CA ILE A 366 6.12 -8.82 11.07
C ILE A 366 7.39 -8.07 11.47
N ALA A 367 8.49 -8.77 11.69
CA ALA A 367 9.69 -8.19 12.30
C ALA A 367 10.97 -8.46 11.51
N GLY A 368 11.87 -7.48 11.49
CA GLY A 368 13.20 -7.59 10.90
C GLY A 368 14.28 -7.67 11.96
N VAL A 369 15.14 -8.68 11.88
CA VAL A 369 16.20 -8.92 12.87
C VAL A 369 17.53 -9.25 12.18
N THR A 370 18.63 -8.81 12.79
CA THR A 370 19.99 -9.13 12.34
C THR A 370 20.68 -10.16 13.22
N ASN A 371 20.12 -10.43 14.42
CA ASN A 371 20.69 -11.35 15.39
C ASN A 371 20.31 -12.81 15.06
N PRO A 372 21.27 -13.74 14.92
CA PRO A 372 21.00 -15.12 14.55
C PRO A 372 20.30 -15.93 15.65
N ALA A 373 20.29 -15.46 16.90
CA ALA A 373 19.61 -16.14 18.01
C ALA A 373 18.13 -16.43 17.71
N PHE A 374 17.47 -15.58 16.90
CA PHE A 374 16.08 -15.83 16.49
C PHE A 374 15.91 -17.16 15.73
N GLU A 375 16.92 -17.66 14.99
CA GLU A 375 16.84 -18.95 14.30
C GLU A 375 16.85 -20.14 15.27
N GLU A 376 17.48 -19.98 16.43
CA GLU A 376 17.65 -21.03 17.45
C GLU A 376 16.42 -21.18 18.35
N HIS A 377 15.55 -20.17 18.39
CA HIS A 377 14.38 -20.07 19.27
C HIS A 377 13.05 -20.10 18.48
N PRO A 378 12.58 -21.29 18.05
CA PRO A 378 11.35 -21.45 17.27
C PRO A 378 10.08 -21.06 18.04
N GLU A 379 10.13 -20.88 19.36
CA GLU A 379 9.02 -20.42 20.19
C GLU A 379 8.67 -18.94 19.97
N TRP A 380 9.61 -18.15 19.45
CA TRP A 380 9.40 -16.72 19.23
C TRP A 380 8.56 -16.45 17.97
N TRP A 381 8.70 -17.26 16.93
CA TRP A 381 8.09 -17.02 15.62
C TRP A 381 7.31 -18.23 15.10
N ASP A 382 6.44 -17.98 14.12
CA ASP A 382 5.70 -19.03 13.40
C ASP A 382 6.30 -19.27 12.00
N LEU A 383 6.77 -18.20 11.34
CA LEU A 383 7.51 -18.23 10.09
C LEU A 383 8.84 -17.46 10.20
N LEU A 384 9.93 -18.08 9.72
CA LEU A 384 11.24 -17.43 9.61
C LEU A 384 11.67 -17.38 8.14
N CYS A 385 11.83 -16.17 7.64
CA CYS A 385 12.31 -15.84 6.31
C CYS A 385 13.80 -15.47 6.40
N ASN A 386 14.68 -16.38 5.99
CA ASN A 386 16.11 -16.12 6.01
C ASN A 386 16.52 -15.44 4.69
N ILE A 387 16.87 -14.14 4.78
CA ILE A 387 17.20 -13.29 3.62
C ILE A 387 18.48 -13.78 2.93
N ASN A 388 19.43 -14.33 3.69
CA ASN A 388 20.71 -14.77 3.14
C ASN A 388 20.58 -16.06 2.32
N THR A 389 19.67 -16.95 2.71
CA THR A 389 19.48 -18.26 2.04
C THR A 389 18.29 -18.29 1.09
N GLY A 390 17.37 -17.32 1.18
CA GLY A 390 16.12 -17.32 0.42
C GLY A 390 15.12 -18.40 0.88
N LYS A 391 15.33 -18.98 2.07
CA LYS A 391 14.48 -20.05 2.61
C LYS A 391 13.45 -19.51 3.59
N ILE A 392 12.23 -20.04 3.50
CA ILE A 392 11.15 -19.81 4.48
C ILE A 392 10.95 -21.10 5.28
N SER A 393 11.02 -20.99 6.61
CA SER A 393 10.88 -22.10 7.54
C SER A 393 9.63 -21.91 8.41
N VAL A 394 8.90 -23.00 8.65
CA VAL A 394 7.77 -23.04 9.59
C VAL A 394 8.27 -23.55 10.94
N SER A 395 7.86 -22.88 12.02
CA SER A 395 8.28 -23.22 13.38
C SER A 395 7.79 -24.62 13.78
N SER A 396 8.64 -25.36 14.49
CA SER A 396 8.24 -26.63 15.12
C SER A 396 7.36 -26.46 16.35
N ALA A 397 7.34 -25.27 16.96
CA ALA A 397 6.51 -24.96 18.11
C ALA A 397 5.09 -24.51 17.72
N LEU A 398 4.84 -24.32 16.42
CA LEU A 398 3.54 -23.88 15.93
C LEU A 398 2.47 -24.95 16.17
N ALA A 399 1.52 -24.64 17.04
CA ALA A 399 0.39 -25.52 17.32
C ALA A 399 -0.48 -25.68 16.06
N VAL A 400 -0.77 -26.93 15.71
CA VAL A 400 -1.75 -27.23 14.66
C VAL A 400 -3.13 -27.03 15.26
N PRO A 401 -4.01 -26.21 14.67
CA PRO A 401 -5.36 -26.01 15.18
C PRO A 401 -6.09 -27.37 15.30
N PRO A 402 -6.86 -27.59 16.38
CA PRO A 402 -7.54 -28.86 16.60
C PRO A 402 -8.45 -29.17 15.41
N ALA A 403 -8.44 -30.43 14.98
CA ALA A 403 -9.18 -30.99 13.85
C ALA A 403 -10.72 -31.01 14.03
N ALA A 404 -11.31 -29.99 14.65
CA ALA A 404 -12.75 -29.86 14.85
C ALA A 404 -13.54 -29.83 13.51
N HIS A 405 -12.85 -29.59 12.39
CA HIS A 405 -13.44 -29.52 11.05
C HIS A 405 -12.84 -30.52 10.03
N ALA A 406 -12.05 -31.51 10.47
CA ALA A 406 -11.52 -32.54 9.56
C ALA A 406 -12.60 -33.41 8.89
N LYS A 407 -13.83 -33.43 9.44
CA LYS A 407 -14.98 -34.06 8.76
C LYS A 407 -15.34 -33.33 7.45
N SER A 408 -15.28 -31.99 7.39
CA SER A 408 -15.56 -31.25 6.16
C SER A 408 -14.42 -31.32 5.14
N GLN A 409 -13.16 -31.42 5.60
CA GLN A 409 -12.01 -31.62 4.70
C GLN A 409 -12.00 -33.04 4.10
N ALA A 410 -12.30 -34.07 4.90
CA ALA A 410 -12.47 -35.42 4.40
C ALA A 410 -13.71 -35.57 3.51
N ASP A 411 -14.80 -34.84 3.80
CA ASP A 411 -16.01 -34.80 2.96
C ASP A 411 -15.85 -33.94 1.70
N ALA A 412 -15.00 -32.91 1.70
CA ALA A 412 -14.65 -32.13 0.51
C ALA A 412 -13.69 -32.91 -0.41
N LEU A 413 -12.70 -33.59 0.17
CA LEU A 413 -11.85 -34.54 -0.55
C LEU A 413 -12.67 -35.73 -1.07
N ARG A 414 -13.62 -36.25 -0.28
CA ARG A 414 -14.56 -37.30 -0.72
C ARG A 414 -15.52 -36.82 -1.80
N ARG A 415 -16.07 -35.60 -1.71
CA ARG A 415 -16.89 -35.00 -2.80
C ARG A 415 -16.08 -34.80 -4.08
N SER A 416 -14.78 -34.47 -3.95
CA SER A 416 -13.84 -34.40 -5.07
C SER A 416 -13.47 -35.78 -5.64
N LEU A 417 -13.57 -36.85 -4.85
CA LEU A 417 -13.29 -38.25 -5.25
C LEU A 417 -14.55 -39.00 -5.74
N ASP A 418 -15.74 -38.64 -5.27
CA ASP A 418 -17.02 -39.26 -5.66
C ASP A 418 -17.54 -38.75 -7.01
N SER A 419 -17.21 -37.52 -7.41
CA SER A 419 -17.49 -37.01 -8.77
C SER A 419 -16.72 -37.75 -9.87
N VAL A 420 -15.66 -38.48 -9.49
CA VAL A 420 -14.83 -39.32 -10.37
C VAL A 420 -15.56 -40.62 -10.75
N SER A 421 -16.61 -41.01 -10.03
CA SER A 421 -17.29 -42.31 -10.20
C SER A 421 -18.46 -42.31 -11.20
N LEU A 422 -18.89 -41.14 -11.72
CA LEU A 422 -20.03 -41.04 -12.64
C LEU A 422 -19.66 -40.85 -14.13
N SER A 423 -18.37 -40.75 -14.46
CA SER A 423 -17.89 -40.66 -15.86
C SER A 423 -17.26 -41.97 -16.33
N ARG A 424 -18.02 -43.07 -16.24
CA ARG A 424 -17.60 -44.39 -16.73
C ARG A 424 -17.86 -44.50 -18.23
N ASN A 425 -16.98 -43.91 -19.04
CA ASN A 425 -16.57 -44.44 -20.35
C ASN A 425 -15.51 -43.52 -21.00
N ARG A 426 -14.24 -43.77 -20.70
CA ARG A 426 -13.13 -43.66 -21.67
C ARG A 426 -11.91 -44.41 -21.13
N SER A 427 -11.33 -45.18 -22.03
CA SER A 427 -10.34 -46.22 -21.84
C SER A 427 -9.01 -45.75 -21.22
N PHE A 428 -8.44 -46.67 -20.44
CA PHE A 428 -7.18 -46.61 -19.72
C PHE A 428 -5.95 -46.59 -20.64
N SER A 429 -5.15 -45.53 -20.56
CA SER A 429 -3.74 -45.52 -20.98
C SER A 429 -2.92 -44.60 -20.07
N SER A 430 -2.21 -45.23 -19.14
CA SER A 430 -0.96 -44.83 -18.48
C SER A 430 -0.59 -43.34 -18.31
N ARG A 431 -0.48 -42.96 -17.03
CA ARG A 431 0.76 -42.45 -16.39
C ARG A 431 1.24 -41.05 -16.82
N ASP A 432 0.53 -40.03 -16.35
CA ASP A 432 1.09 -38.78 -15.83
C ASP A 432 -0.01 -38.04 -15.04
N GLY A 433 0.22 -37.81 -13.75
CA GLY A 433 -0.71 -37.09 -12.89
C GLY A 433 -0.72 -35.62 -13.28
N LYS A 434 -1.72 -35.20 -14.09
CA LYS A 434 -1.99 -33.78 -14.28
C LYS A 434 -2.38 -33.18 -12.92
N PRO A 435 -1.73 -32.11 -12.44
CA PRO A 435 -2.17 -31.44 -11.23
C PRO A 435 -3.59 -30.88 -11.45
N ASP A 436 -4.43 -31.02 -10.42
CA ASP A 436 -5.79 -30.50 -10.42
C ASP A 436 -5.81 -29.04 -10.88
N LYS A 437 -6.75 -28.70 -11.77
CA LYS A 437 -6.90 -27.35 -12.34
C LYS A 437 -7.01 -26.25 -11.27
N TRP A 438 -7.39 -26.58 -10.03
CA TRP A 438 -7.50 -25.66 -8.90
C TRP A 438 -6.25 -25.56 -8.02
N ASN A 439 -5.38 -26.59 -7.99
CA ASN A 439 -3.99 -26.42 -7.50
C ASN A 439 -3.18 -25.43 -8.35
N ASN A 440 -3.73 -25.04 -9.52
CA ASN A 440 -3.11 -24.07 -10.39
C ASN A 440 -3.37 -22.61 -10.02
N LEU A 441 -4.34 -22.22 -9.17
CA LEU A 441 -4.62 -20.77 -8.95
C LEU A 441 -3.43 -20.05 -8.29
N ASP A 442 -2.92 -20.61 -7.20
CA ASP A 442 -1.77 -20.05 -6.49
C ASP A 442 -0.48 -20.16 -7.33
N THR A 443 -0.34 -21.23 -8.10
CA THR A 443 0.77 -21.44 -9.04
C THR A 443 0.72 -20.46 -10.21
N GLU A 444 -0.45 -20.21 -10.77
CA GLU A 444 -0.70 -19.26 -11.87
C GLU A 444 -0.43 -17.84 -11.41
N PHE A 445 -0.90 -17.48 -10.20
CA PHE A 445 -0.60 -16.20 -9.58
C PHE A 445 0.92 -15.97 -9.45
N VAL A 446 1.64 -16.94 -8.89
CA VAL A 446 3.11 -16.83 -8.75
C VAL A 446 3.78 -16.79 -10.12
N GLN A 447 3.36 -17.62 -11.07
CA GLN A 447 3.92 -17.62 -12.42
C GLN A 447 3.70 -16.27 -13.12
N ASP A 448 2.51 -15.68 -12.99
CA ASP A 448 2.20 -14.36 -13.54
C ASP A 448 3.07 -13.26 -12.91
N LEU A 449 3.34 -13.33 -11.61
CA LEU A 449 4.31 -12.44 -10.95
C LEU A 449 5.72 -12.62 -11.51
N MET A 450 6.20 -13.86 -11.62
CA MET A 450 7.55 -14.14 -12.11
C MET A 450 7.73 -13.70 -13.56
N VAL A 451 6.76 -13.98 -14.44
CA VAL A 451 6.77 -13.52 -15.84
C VAL A 451 6.77 -12.00 -15.92
N ALA A 452 6.02 -11.31 -15.05
CA ALA A 452 6.03 -9.86 -15.01
C ALA A 452 7.38 -9.29 -14.55
N ILE A 453 8.04 -9.92 -13.58
CA ILE A 453 9.39 -9.54 -13.13
C ILE A 453 10.41 -9.78 -14.25
N GLU A 454 10.37 -10.93 -14.92
CA GLU A 454 11.23 -11.27 -16.07
C GLU A 454 11.05 -10.28 -17.24
N ARG A 455 9.82 -9.80 -17.46
CA ARG A 455 9.50 -8.76 -18.45
C ARG A 455 9.80 -7.34 -17.97
N HIS A 456 10.45 -7.17 -16.82
CA HIS A 456 10.84 -5.89 -16.24
C HIS A 456 9.66 -4.92 -16.00
N TYR A 457 8.49 -5.45 -15.63
CA TYR A 457 7.41 -4.60 -15.14
C TYR A 457 7.84 -3.89 -13.85
N GLY A 458 7.48 -2.61 -13.72
CA GLY A 458 7.81 -1.82 -12.54
C GLY A 458 7.05 -2.23 -11.28
N GLU A 459 7.53 -1.80 -10.11
CA GLU A 459 6.97 -2.10 -8.79
C GLU A 459 5.45 -1.89 -8.68
N VAL A 460 4.93 -0.80 -9.26
CA VAL A 460 3.48 -0.48 -9.22
C VAL A 460 2.66 -1.57 -9.93
N ALA A 461 3.14 -2.10 -11.06
CA ALA A 461 2.44 -3.16 -11.79
C ALA A 461 2.48 -4.50 -11.05
N ILE A 462 3.61 -4.82 -10.41
CA ILE A 462 3.75 -6.02 -9.57
C ILE A 462 2.81 -5.93 -8.36
N ARG A 463 2.75 -4.77 -7.69
CA ARG A 463 1.80 -4.52 -6.59
C ARG A 463 0.36 -4.66 -7.04
N ALA A 464 -0.01 -4.20 -8.23
CA ALA A 464 -1.36 -4.36 -8.77
C ALA A 464 -1.77 -5.83 -8.94
N LYS A 465 -0.84 -6.71 -9.34
CA LYS A 465 -1.10 -8.15 -9.43
C LYS A 465 -1.37 -8.76 -8.06
N VAL A 466 -0.59 -8.38 -7.04
CA VAL A 466 -0.82 -8.78 -5.64
C VAL A 466 -2.15 -8.23 -5.11
N GLU A 467 -2.45 -6.96 -5.41
CA GLU A 467 -3.70 -6.30 -5.05
C GLU A 467 -4.91 -7.07 -5.61
N ASN A 468 -4.87 -7.46 -6.88
CA ASN A 468 -5.93 -8.24 -7.51
C ASN A 468 -6.10 -9.62 -6.88
N TYR A 469 -5.00 -10.28 -6.53
CA TYR A 469 -5.04 -11.58 -5.85
C TYR A 469 -5.73 -11.48 -4.48
N VAL A 470 -5.33 -10.51 -3.64
CA VAL A 470 -5.94 -10.30 -2.32
C VAL A 470 -7.38 -9.81 -2.43
N ARG A 471 -7.71 -8.97 -3.42
CA ARG A 471 -9.09 -8.54 -3.69
C ARG A 471 -9.99 -9.72 -4.07
N ARG A 472 -9.50 -10.66 -4.90
CA ARG A 472 -10.22 -11.89 -5.24
C ARG A 472 -10.44 -12.75 -4.01
N PHE A 473 -9.41 -12.97 -3.19
CA PHE A 473 -9.56 -13.64 -1.90
C PHE A 473 -10.64 -13.00 -1.03
N MET A 474 -10.63 -11.67 -0.91
CA MET A 474 -11.61 -10.93 -0.11
C MET A 474 -13.05 -11.02 -0.65
N SER A 475 -13.25 -11.15 -1.97
CA SER A 475 -14.60 -11.38 -2.53
C SER A 475 -15.21 -12.73 -2.15
N LEU A 476 -14.39 -13.72 -1.78
CA LEU A 476 -14.85 -15.07 -1.41
C LEU A 476 -15.21 -15.19 0.07
N VAL A 477 -14.63 -14.35 0.93
CA VAL A 477 -14.88 -14.36 2.38
C VAL A 477 -16.37 -14.22 2.73
N PRO A 478 -17.11 -13.19 2.25
CA PRO A 478 -18.53 -13.04 2.59
C PRO A 478 -19.38 -14.20 2.07
N LEU A 479 -19.02 -14.80 0.93
CA LEU A 479 -19.71 -15.96 0.36
C LEU A 479 -19.55 -17.19 1.25
N TYR A 480 -18.33 -17.44 1.73
CA TYR A 480 -18.05 -18.51 2.68
C TYR A 480 -18.80 -18.32 4.02
N GLU A 481 -18.84 -17.09 4.53
CA GLU A 481 -19.58 -16.77 5.77
C GLU A 481 -21.09 -17.04 5.64
N ILE A 482 -21.69 -16.66 4.51
CA ILE A 482 -23.11 -16.92 4.24
C ILE A 482 -23.37 -18.43 4.11
N GLU A 483 -22.52 -19.18 3.41
CA GLU A 483 -22.69 -20.63 3.27
C GLU A 483 -22.66 -21.35 4.64
N ARG A 484 -21.78 -20.88 5.54
CA ARG A 484 -21.56 -21.53 6.83
C ARG A 484 -22.47 -21.04 7.96
N THR A 485 -22.76 -19.74 8.01
CA THR A 485 -23.45 -19.09 9.13
C THR A 485 -24.76 -18.40 8.73
N GLY A 486 -25.04 -18.29 7.43
CA GLY A 486 -26.23 -17.62 6.89
C GLY A 486 -26.18 -16.10 6.90
N THR A 487 -25.14 -15.48 7.47
CA THR A 487 -24.97 -14.01 7.54
C THR A 487 -23.52 -13.63 7.29
N THR A 488 -23.27 -12.42 6.81
CA THR A 488 -21.92 -11.87 6.68
C THR A 488 -21.87 -10.44 7.25
N LYS A 489 -20.70 -10.07 7.78
CA LYS A 489 -20.40 -8.69 8.17
C LYS A 489 -19.76 -7.88 7.04
N LEU A 490 -19.34 -8.54 5.96
CA LEU A 490 -18.63 -7.99 4.80
C LEU A 490 -19.56 -7.82 3.59
N GLY A 491 -20.80 -7.41 3.83
CA GLY A 491 -21.81 -7.39 2.78
C GLY A 491 -23.23 -7.18 3.30
N ASP A 492 -24.14 -6.78 2.41
CA ASP A 492 -25.55 -7.02 2.64
C ASP A 492 -25.87 -8.50 2.34
N SER A 493 -26.22 -9.25 3.39
CA SER A 493 -26.52 -10.67 3.29
C SER A 493 -27.70 -10.95 2.36
N ALA A 494 -28.70 -10.05 2.29
CA ALA A 494 -29.87 -10.22 1.43
C ALA A 494 -29.52 -10.04 -0.05
N HIS A 495 -28.69 -9.05 -0.37
CA HIS A 495 -28.22 -8.79 -1.73
C HIS A 495 -27.28 -9.90 -2.24
N ILE A 496 -26.39 -10.41 -1.37
CA ILE A 496 -25.48 -11.50 -1.74
C ILE A 496 -26.24 -12.82 -1.90
N ALA A 497 -27.26 -13.08 -1.09
CA ALA A 497 -28.12 -14.25 -1.25
C ALA A 497 -28.98 -14.19 -2.52
N ALA A 498 -29.60 -13.05 -2.83
CA ALA A 498 -30.44 -12.88 -4.02
C ALA A 498 -29.66 -13.04 -5.33
N THR A 499 -28.42 -12.55 -5.37
CA THR A 499 -27.53 -12.68 -6.54
C THR A 499 -27.01 -14.10 -6.75
N ALA A 500 -27.02 -14.95 -5.71
CA ALA A 500 -26.67 -16.37 -5.84
C ALA A 500 -27.75 -17.20 -6.57
N ASP A 501 -29.00 -16.74 -6.59
CA ASP A 501 -30.15 -17.44 -7.19
C ASP A 501 -30.54 -16.92 -8.59
N LYS A 502 -29.71 -16.07 -9.21
CA LYS A 502 -29.87 -15.51 -10.58
C LYS A 502 -31.21 -14.79 -10.85
N SER A 503 -32.02 -14.45 -9.83
CA SER A 503 -33.35 -13.84 -10.03
C SER A 503 -33.31 -12.51 -10.76
N ASP A 504 -32.21 -11.76 -10.60
CA ASP A 504 -32.07 -10.38 -11.08
C ASP A 504 -31.10 -10.25 -12.28
N GLY A 505 -30.66 -11.37 -12.85
CA GLY A 505 -29.78 -11.40 -14.03
C GLY A 505 -28.34 -10.92 -13.79
N TYR A 506 -27.91 -10.78 -12.52
CA TYR A 506 -26.56 -10.36 -12.12
C TYR A 506 -26.07 -11.19 -10.92
N SER A 507 -24.92 -11.83 -11.05
CA SER A 507 -24.21 -12.54 -9.97
C SER A 507 -23.09 -11.67 -9.43
N ILE A 508 -22.76 -11.75 -8.13
CA ILE A 508 -21.61 -11.05 -7.51
C ILE A 508 -20.30 -11.82 -7.70
N SER A 509 -20.38 -13.10 -8.09
CA SER A 509 -19.21 -13.95 -8.32
C SER A 509 -19.16 -14.37 -9.79
N PRO A 510 -17.98 -14.32 -10.43
CA PRO A 510 -17.85 -14.75 -11.81
C PRO A 510 -17.90 -16.27 -11.89
N GLY A 511 -18.59 -16.79 -12.90
CA GLY A 511 -18.66 -18.21 -13.21
C GLY A 511 -19.88 -18.93 -12.62
N ASP A 512 -20.03 -20.18 -13.03
CA ASP A 512 -21.12 -21.04 -12.56
C ASP A 512 -20.98 -21.36 -11.07
N LYS A 513 -22.11 -21.62 -10.40
CA LYS A 513 -22.18 -21.95 -8.96
C LYS A 513 -21.16 -23.02 -8.57
N GLU A 514 -20.98 -24.05 -9.40
CA GLU A 514 -20.01 -25.13 -9.17
C GLU A 514 -18.56 -24.62 -9.12
N SER A 515 -18.17 -23.73 -10.04
CA SER A 515 -16.80 -23.19 -10.08
C SER A 515 -16.49 -22.34 -8.85
N ARG A 516 -17.49 -21.58 -8.38
CA ARG A 516 -17.40 -20.78 -7.16
C ARG A 516 -17.27 -21.64 -5.92
N ASP A 517 -18.12 -22.66 -5.78
CA ASP A 517 -18.11 -23.54 -4.62
C ASP A 517 -16.77 -24.32 -4.54
N HIS A 518 -16.17 -24.67 -5.68
CA HIS A 518 -14.82 -25.22 -5.75
C HIS A 518 -13.72 -24.21 -5.33
N GLU A 519 -13.84 -22.95 -5.73
CA GLU A 519 -12.89 -21.90 -5.34
C GLU A 519 -12.94 -21.59 -3.84
N ILE A 520 -14.16 -21.56 -3.27
CA ILE A 520 -14.36 -21.41 -1.83
C ILE A 520 -13.73 -22.59 -1.08
N ALA A 521 -13.94 -23.83 -1.54
CA ALA A 521 -13.33 -25.02 -0.94
C ALA A 521 -11.79 -24.97 -0.98
N PHE A 522 -11.20 -24.42 -2.04
CA PHE A 522 -9.74 -24.24 -2.15
C PHE A 522 -9.20 -23.25 -1.12
N TYR A 523 -9.84 -22.09 -0.95
CA TYR A 523 -9.39 -21.07 0.00
C TYR A 523 -9.89 -21.29 1.43
N GLN A 524 -10.70 -22.32 1.70
CA GLN A 524 -11.37 -22.55 2.98
C GLN A 524 -10.43 -22.41 4.19
N SER A 525 -9.32 -23.14 4.22
CA SER A 525 -8.42 -23.13 5.39
C SER A 525 -7.77 -21.76 5.63
N ARG A 526 -7.54 -20.99 4.56
CA ARG A 526 -7.02 -19.63 4.63
C ARG A 526 -8.09 -18.66 5.12
N ILE A 527 -9.32 -18.80 4.64
CA ILE A 527 -10.47 -17.99 5.09
C ILE A 527 -10.72 -18.24 6.59
N GLU A 528 -10.72 -19.50 7.02
CA GLU A 528 -10.88 -19.86 8.44
C GLU A 528 -9.76 -19.27 9.32
N GLY A 529 -8.52 -19.24 8.83
CA GLY A 529 -7.41 -18.60 9.53
C GLY A 529 -7.39 -17.07 9.46
N PHE A 530 -8.12 -16.46 8.50
CA PHE A 530 -8.22 -15.02 8.32
C PHE A 530 -9.35 -14.40 9.16
N ILE A 531 -10.47 -15.12 9.29
CA ILE A 531 -11.59 -14.69 10.13
C ILE A 531 -11.12 -14.55 11.58
N GLY A 532 -11.44 -13.40 12.20
CA GLY A 532 -11.02 -13.07 13.56
C GLY A 532 -9.66 -12.39 13.68
N THR A 533 -8.92 -12.24 12.57
CA THR A 533 -7.70 -11.40 12.56
C THR A 533 -8.05 -9.92 12.63
N GLN A 534 -7.07 -9.10 13.03
CA GLN A 534 -7.17 -7.65 13.02
C GLN A 534 -7.47 -7.10 11.62
N ALA A 535 -6.86 -7.70 10.58
CA ALA A 535 -7.09 -7.31 9.19
C ALA A 535 -8.56 -7.57 8.78
N TYR A 536 -9.15 -8.68 9.24
CA TYR A 536 -10.58 -8.95 9.04
C TYR A 536 -11.46 -7.94 9.78
N HIS A 537 -11.19 -7.65 11.06
CA HIS A 537 -11.95 -6.64 11.82
C HIS A 537 -11.88 -5.26 11.17
N ASN A 538 -10.70 -4.87 10.69
CA ASN A 538 -10.52 -3.63 9.96
C ASN A 538 -11.27 -3.64 8.62
N ALA A 539 -11.26 -4.74 7.88
CA ALA A 539 -12.00 -4.87 6.62
C ALA A 539 -13.53 -4.73 6.83
N VAL A 540 -14.07 -5.27 7.93
CA VAL A 540 -15.48 -5.07 8.31
C VAL A 540 -15.77 -3.60 8.59
N ALA A 541 -14.93 -2.93 9.39
CA ALA A 541 -15.09 -1.51 9.67
C ALA A 541 -14.96 -0.64 8.41
N ASP A 542 -14.02 -0.98 7.52
CA ASP A 542 -13.80 -0.29 6.25
C ASP A 542 -14.98 -0.48 5.32
N TYR A 543 -15.55 -1.68 5.26
CA TYR A 543 -16.75 -1.94 4.48
C TYR A 543 -17.92 -1.09 4.95
N GLN A 544 -18.15 -0.99 6.27
CA GLN A 544 -19.21 -0.15 6.84
C GLN A 544 -18.98 1.35 6.54
N SER A 545 -17.74 1.83 6.68
CA SER A 545 -17.38 3.21 6.32
C SER A 545 -17.52 3.45 4.81
N MET A 546 -17.14 2.48 3.99
CA MET A 546 -17.24 2.52 2.54
C MET A 546 -18.70 2.57 2.10
N GLN A 547 -19.61 1.79 2.68
CA GLN A 547 -21.05 1.89 2.39
C GLN A 547 -21.61 3.30 2.65
N SER A 548 -21.08 4.00 3.66
CA SER A 548 -21.49 5.37 3.95
C SER A 548 -20.90 6.42 2.98
N SER A 549 -19.73 6.14 2.39
CA SER A 549 -18.93 7.08 1.60
C SER A 549 -18.86 6.79 0.10
N CYS A 550 -19.26 5.60 -0.34
CA CYS A 550 -19.42 5.22 -1.74
C CYS A 550 -20.51 6.06 -2.38
N PHE A 551 -20.21 6.58 -3.57
CA PHE A 551 -21.17 7.36 -4.33
C PHE A 551 -22.11 6.46 -5.13
N ILE A 552 -21.65 5.25 -5.48
CA ILE A 552 -22.45 4.22 -6.16
C ILE A 552 -22.91 3.20 -5.12
N ARG A 553 -24.24 3.06 -4.94
CA ARG A 553 -24.84 2.18 -3.94
C ARG A 553 -25.54 0.99 -4.59
N GLY A 554 -25.47 -0.16 -3.93
CA GLY A 554 -26.21 -1.37 -4.32
C GLY A 554 -25.65 -2.12 -5.52
N ILE A 555 -24.47 -1.75 -6.03
CA ILE A 555 -23.83 -2.40 -7.18
C ILE A 555 -22.32 -2.57 -6.93
N ASP A 556 -21.78 -3.71 -7.34
CA ASP A 556 -20.34 -3.98 -7.31
C ASP A 556 -19.71 -3.69 -8.69
N ILE A 557 -19.18 -2.47 -8.85
CA ILE A 557 -18.56 -2.02 -10.10
C ILE A 557 -17.34 -2.86 -10.46
N ALA A 558 -16.53 -3.22 -9.46
CA ALA A 558 -15.31 -3.99 -9.69
C ALA A 558 -15.65 -5.36 -10.29
N HIS A 559 -16.73 -5.99 -9.79
CA HIS A 559 -17.25 -7.22 -10.35
C HIS A 559 -17.80 -7.05 -11.77
N MET A 560 -18.63 -6.02 -12.03
CA MET A 560 -19.14 -5.75 -13.38
C MET A 560 -18.02 -5.56 -14.41
N VAL A 561 -17.01 -4.78 -14.05
CA VAL A 561 -15.82 -4.55 -14.90
C VAL A 561 -15.06 -5.85 -15.13
N TYR A 562 -14.89 -6.67 -14.07
CA TYR A 562 -14.26 -7.98 -14.18
C TYR A 562 -15.02 -8.88 -15.18
N CYS A 563 -16.35 -8.95 -15.06
CA CYS A 563 -17.18 -9.75 -15.97
C CYS A 563 -17.03 -9.29 -17.41
N LEU A 564 -17.14 -7.99 -17.69
CA LEU A 564 -16.96 -7.46 -19.05
C LEU A 564 -15.56 -7.69 -19.62
N ARG A 565 -14.53 -7.82 -18.76
CA ARG A 565 -13.14 -8.01 -19.19
C ARG A 565 -12.77 -9.48 -19.40
N ASN A 566 -13.21 -10.36 -18.51
CA ASN A 566 -12.67 -11.71 -18.39
C ASN A 566 -13.66 -12.81 -18.76
N SER A 567 -14.97 -12.53 -18.76
CA SER A 567 -15.97 -13.56 -19.05
C SER A 567 -16.11 -13.76 -20.56
N THR A 568 -15.97 -15.00 -21.01
CA THR A 568 -16.01 -15.35 -22.44
C THR A 568 -17.40 -15.64 -22.98
N ASN A 569 -18.36 -15.99 -22.11
CA ASN A 569 -19.72 -16.42 -22.47
C ASN A 569 -20.79 -15.76 -21.58
N LEU A 570 -20.88 -14.43 -21.58
CA LEU A 570 -21.97 -13.73 -20.90
C LEU A 570 -23.24 -13.77 -21.75
N ASP A 571 -24.39 -14.00 -21.10
CA ASP A 571 -25.69 -13.92 -21.78
C ASP A 571 -26.00 -12.48 -22.19
N VAL A 572 -26.71 -12.29 -23.30
CA VAL A 572 -27.04 -10.95 -23.82
C VAL A 572 -27.85 -10.14 -22.80
N ASN A 573 -28.76 -10.79 -22.07
CA ASN A 573 -29.56 -10.12 -21.05
C ASN A 573 -28.72 -9.67 -19.85
N GLU A 574 -27.71 -10.47 -19.47
CA GLU A 574 -26.78 -10.13 -18.40
C GLU A 574 -25.89 -8.94 -18.80
N VAL A 575 -25.36 -8.95 -20.03
CA VAL A 575 -24.60 -7.81 -20.56
C VAL A 575 -25.47 -6.55 -20.62
N GLU A 576 -26.71 -6.67 -21.09
CA GLU A 576 -27.63 -5.53 -21.13
C GLU A 576 -27.94 -4.98 -19.74
N ALA A 577 -28.18 -5.86 -18.76
CA ALA A 577 -28.39 -5.47 -17.37
C ALA A 577 -27.18 -4.74 -16.78
N ILE A 578 -25.96 -5.19 -17.08
CA ILE A 578 -24.71 -4.55 -16.66
C ILE A 578 -24.62 -3.12 -17.23
N TYR A 579 -24.73 -2.96 -18.55
CA TYR A 579 -24.63 -1.63 -19.17
C TYR A 579 -25.75 -0.68 -18.74
N LYS A 580 -26.98 -1.18 -18.63
CA LYS A 580 -28.13 -0.40 -18.14
C LYS A 580 -27.90 0.10 -16.72
N ARG A 581 -27.45 -0.77 -15.81
CA ARG A 581 -27.16 -0.40 -14.42
C ARG A 581 -26.03 0.61 -14.30
N LEU A 582 -24.96 0.45 -15.08
CA LEU A 582 -23.87 1.43 -15.12
C LEU A 582 -24.36 2.79 -15.61
N ASP A 583 -25.18 2.83 -16.66
CA ASP A 583 -25.77 4.08 -17.15
C ASP A 583 -26.71 4.71 -16.09
N GLU A 584 -27.56 3.94 -15.42
CA GLU A 584 -28.51 4.48 -14.43
C GLU A 584 -27.84 4.99 -13.15
N GLN A 585 -26.76 4.34 -12.68
CA GLN A 585 -26.12 4.68 -11.40
C GLN A 585 -24.96 5.67 -11.53
N VAL A 586 -24.24 5.70 -12.66
CA VAL A 586 -23.12 6.62 -12.86
C VAL A 586 -23.67 7.90 -13.45
N VAL A 587 -23.79 8.95 -12.63
CA VAL A 587 -24.36 10.25 -13.04
C VAL A 587 -23.49 11.42 -12.61
N THR A 588 -22.98 11.41 -11.37
CA THR A 588 -22.17 12.48 -10.79
C THR A 588 -20.68 12.31 -11.10
N ASP A 589 -19.90 13.40 -10.95
CA ASP A 589 -18.47 13.37 -11.18
C ASP A 589 -17.75 12.40 -10.25
N GLU A 590 -18.16 12.34 -8.99
CA GLU A 590 -17.56 11.44 -8.00
C GLU A 590 -17.82 9.97 -8.33
N GLN A 591 -19.02 9.65 -8.85
CA GLN A 591 -19.38 8.31 -9.34
C GLN A 591 -18.58 7.93 -10.59
N VAL A 592 -18.34 8.87 -11.49
CA VAL A 592 -17.46 8.64 -12.65
C VAL A 592 -16.04 8.36 -12.17
N THR A 593 -15.51 9.15 -11.22
CA THR A 593 -14.18 8.90 -10.64
C THR A 593 -14.09 7.52 -9.96
N GLU A 594 -15.13 7.09 -9.24
CA GLU A 594 -15.22 5.74 -8.66
C GLU A 594 -15.20 4.63 -9.74
N LEU A 595 -15.95 4.80 -10.84
CA LEU A 595 -15.92 3.89 -11.99
C LEU A 595 -14.52 3.82 -12.63
N LEU A 596 -13.88 4.97 -12.87
CA LEU A 596 -12.57 5.06 -13.50
C LEU A 596 -11.45 4.43 -12.65
N ALA A 597 -11.56 4.50 -11.33
CA ALA A 597 -10.64 3.82 -10.42
C ALA A 597 -10.71 2.28 -10.56
N SER A 598 -11.86 1.73 -10.95
CA SER A 598 -12.02 0.30 -11.28
C SER A 598 -11.54 -0.07 -12.69
N LEU A 599 -11.20 0.92 -13.52
CA LEU A 599 -10.76 0.76 -14.92
C LEU A 599 -9.36 1.36 -15.14
N PRO A 600 -8.31 0.90 -14.46
CA PRO A 600 -6.96 1.47 -14.59
C PRO A 600 -6.46 1.47 -16.05
N GLN A 601 -5.86 2.59 -16.50
CA GLN A 601 -5.38 2.74 -17.89
C GLN A 601 -4.32 1.69 -18.25
N SER A 602 -3.41 1.41 -17.31
CA SER A 602 -2.39 0.36 -17.43
C SER A 602 -2.94 -1.05 -17.67
N GLN A 603 -4.24 -1.29 -17.41
CA GLN A 603 -4.93 -2.56 -17.68
C GLN A 603 -5.96 -2.46 -18.81
N GLY A 604 -5.77 -1.52 -19.75
CA GLY A 604 -6.65 -1.32 -20.91
C GLY A 604 -7.75 -0.27 -20.71
N GLY A 605 -7.81 0.40 -19.55
CA GLY A 605 -8.70 1.54 -19.32
C GLY A 605 -10.16 1.23 -19.64
N LEU A 606 -10.78 2.07 -20.48
CA LEU A 606 -12.19 1.94 -20.88
C LEU A 606 -12.46 0.81 -21.89
N GLN A 607 -11.46 0.05 -22.32
CA GLN A 607 -11.62 -0.98 -23.36
C GLN A 607 -12.76 -1.99 -23.08
N PRO A 608 -12.94 -2.53 -21.85
CA PRO A 608 -14.05 -3.45 -21.56
C PRO A 608 -15.43 -2.84 -21.79
N LEU A 609 -15.59 -1.54 -21.49
CA LEU A 609 -16.83 -0.79 -21.73
C LEU A 609 -16.98 -0.41 -23.21
N ALA A 610 -15.87 -0.16 -23.90
CA ALA A 610 -15.88 0.26 -25.30
C ALA A 610 -16.32 -0.87 -26.25
N TYR A 611 -16.28 -2.13 -25.83
CA TYR A 611 -16.84 -3.24 -26.61
C TYR A 611 -18.36 -3.15 -26.78
N GLY A 612 -19.06 -2.46 -25.87
CA GLY A 612 -20.49 -2.20 -25.97
C GLY A 612 -20.89 -1.46 -27.26
N PHE A 613 -20.00 -0.66 -27.86
CA PHE A 613 -20.25 0.02 -29.13
C PHE A 613 -20.49 -0.94 -30.31
N TYR A 614 -19.90 -2.12 -30.26
CA TYR A 614 -19.99 -3.11 -31.35
C TYR A 614 -21.01 -4.21 -31.07
N HIS A 615 -21.75 -4.11 -29.96
CA HIS A 615 -22.70 -5.13 -29.58
C HIS A 615 -23.91 -5.16 -30.54
N PRO A 616 -24.47 -6.33 -30.90
CA PRO A 616 -25.62 -6.45 -31.79
C PRO A 616 -26.90 -5.74 -31.28
N SER A 617 -27.14 -5.76 -29.96
CA SER A 617 -28.29 -5.09 -29.33
C SER A 617 -28.17 -3.55 -29.43
N PRO A 618 -29.16 -2.85 -30.01
CA PRO A 618 -29.20 -1.38 -30.03
C PRO A 618 -29.25 -0.75 -28.63
N ALA A 619 -29.90 -1.42 -27.67
CA ALA A 619 -30.02 -0.92 -26.29
C ALA A 619 -28.66 -0.83 -25.61
N ILE A 620 -27.83 -1.88 -25.71
CA ILE A 620 -26.46 -1.88 -25.18
C ILE A 620 -25.62 -0.77 -25.80
N ARG A 621 -25.70 -0.58 -27.13
CA ARG A 621 -24.98 0.51 -27.81
C ARG A 621 -25.40 1.88 -27.27
N LEU A 622 -26.71 2.10 -27.06
CA LEU A 622 -27.22 3.35 -26.50
C LEU A 622 -26.72 3.60 -25.07
N TYR A 623 -26.83 2.62 -24.17
CA TYR A 623 -26.32 2.74 -22.80
C TYR A 623 -24.80 3.01 -22.78
N THR A 624 -24.05 2.37 -23.67
CA THR A 624 -22.60 2.57 -23.79
C THR A 624 -22.28 4.01 -24.19
N VAL A 625 -22.98 4.58 -25.17
CA VAL A 625 -22.77 5.98 -25.61
C VAL A 625 -23.09 6.95 -24.48
N ARG A 626 -24.24 6.81 -23.82
CA ARG A 626 -24.63 7.68 -22.69
C ARG A 626 -23.61 7.63 -21.55
N LEU A 627 -23.10 6.43 -21.24
CA LEU A 627 -22.06 6.26 -20.23
C LEU A 627 -20.76 6.98 -20.64
N PHE A 628 -20.32 6.86 -21.89
CA PHE A 628 -19.12 7.57 -22.38
C PHE A 628 -19.28 9.09 -22.41
N GLU A 629 -20.47 9.62 -22.70
CA GLU A 629 -20.73 11.07 -22.62
C GLU A 629 -20.58 11.60 -21.19
N LYS A 630 -21.07 10.84 -20.20
CA LYS A 630 -20.90 11.18 -18.79
C LYS A 630 -19.44 11.10 -18.36
N ILE A 631 -18.72 10.07 -18.80
CA ILE A 631 -17.29 9.93 -18.55
C ILE A 631 -16.52 11.11 -19.19
N GLU A 632 -16.84 11.51 -20.41
CA GLU A 632 -16.18 12.64 -21.09
C GLU A 632 -16.34 13.97 -20.32
N GLY A 633 -17.43 14.15 -19.58
CA GLY A 633 -17.67 15.34 -18.75
C GLY A 633 -16.78 15.47 -17.51
N ASN A 634 -16.18 14.37 -17.04
CA ASN A 634 -15.32 14.37 -15.86
C ASN A 634 -13.87 14.74 -16.18
N LEU A 635 -13.17 15.39 -15.25
CA LEU A 635 -11.78 15.86 -15.42
C LEU A 635 -10.80 14.73 -15.85
N ALA A 636 -10.85 13.58 -15.16
CA ALA A 636 -10.05 12.42 -15.54
C ALA A 636 -10.66 11.70 -16.75
N GLY A 637 -11.98 11.62 -16.80
CA GLY A 637 -12.71 10.88 -17.83
C GLY A 637 -12.50 11.40 -19.25
N THR A 638 -12.39 12.72 -19.47
CA THR A 638 -12.03 13.28 -20.78
C THR A 638 -10.69 12.71 -21.27
N ARG A 639 -9.69 12.58 -20.39
CA ARG A 639 -8.37 12.04 -20.75
C ARG A 639 -8.44 10.55 -21.04
N TYR A 640 -9.26 9.80 -20.30
CA TYR A 640 -9.52 8.39 -20.54
C TYR A 640 -10.19 8.13 -21.90
N VAL A 641 -11.19 8.92 -22.26
CA VAL A 641 -11.85 8.79 -23.58
C VAL A 641 -10.86 9.07 -24.70
N ARG A 642 -10.02 10.12 -24.55
CA ARG A 642 -8.96 10.44 -25.52
C ARG A 642 -7.85 9.40 -25.60
N SER A 643 -7.58 8.65 -24.54
CA SER A 643 -6.58 7.59 -24.54
C SER A 643 -7.09 6.27 -25.13
N THR A 644 -8.39 6.14 -25.42
CA THR A 644 -8.93 4.95 -26.09
C THR A 644 -8.41 4.83 -27.53
N ASN A 645 -8.40 3.61 -28.08
CA ASN A 645 -8.00 3.36 -29.46
C ASN A 645 -8.87 4.16 -30.45
N PHE A 646 -8.27 4.63 -31.55
CA PHE A 646 -8.93 5.37 -32.65
C PHE A 646 -10.24 4.73 -33.12
N PHE A 647 -10.31 3.39 -33.20
CA PHE A 647 -11.54 2.69 -33.57
C PHE A 647 -12.68 2.96 -32.58
N HIS A 648 -12.41 2.93 -31.27
CA HIS A 648 -13.40 3.23 -30.24
C HIS A 648 -13.82 4.71 -30.29
N GLN A 649 -12.89 5.62 -30.55
CA GLN A 649 -13.19 7.06 -30.70
C GLN A 649 -14.13 7.34 -31.89
N CYS A 650 -13.86 6.70 -33.03
CA CYS A 650 -14.72 6.79 -34.21
C CYS A 650 -16.10 6.17 -33.96
N ALA A 651 -16.15 4.99 -33.34
CA ALA A 651 -17.41 4.33 -33.01
C ALA A 651 -18.27 5.18 -32.06
N PHE A 652 -17.65 5.76 -31.02
CA PHE A 652 -18.30 6.67 -30.09
C PHE A 652 -18.86 7.90 -30.82
N SER A 653 -18.06 8.56 -31.66
CA SER A 653 -18.47 9.76 -32.40
C SER A 653 -19.64 9.48 -33.36
N ASN A 654 -19.58 8.36 -34.09
CA ASN A 654 -20.61 7.96 -35.06
C ASN A 654 -21.92 7.58 -34.37
N LEU A 655 -21.86 6.77 -33.31
CA LEU A 655 -23.05 6.35 -32.57
C LEU A 655 -23.68 7.53 -31.81
N ARG A 656 -22.86 8.43 -31.25
CA ARG A 656 -23.34 9.67 -30.62
C ARG A 656 -24.17 10.50 -31.59
N TYR A 657 -23.68 10.68 -32.82
CA TYR A 657 -24.46 11.36 -33.87
C TYR A 657 -25.75 10.59 -34.20
N ALA A 658 -25.65 9.27 -34.39
CA ALA A 658 -26.80 8.43 -34.76
C ALA A 658 -27.92 8.37 -33.72
N PHE A 659 -27.61 8.52 -32.42
CA PHE A 659 -28.60 8.56 -31.34
C PHE A 659 -29.05 9.99 -30.98
N SER A 660 -28.38 11.01 -31.52
CA SER A 660 -28.77 12.43 -31.35
C SER A 660 -29.70 12.94 -32.46
N CYS A 661 -29.70 12.28 -33.62
CA CYS A 661 -30.64 12.47 -34.73
C CYS A 661 -31.85 11.55 -34.57
#